data_AF-A0A925UJ41-F1
#
_entry.id   AF-A0A925UJ41-F1
#
_cell.length_a   1.000
_cell.length_b   1.000
_cell.length_c   1.000
_cell.angle_alpha   90.00
_cell.angle_beta   90.00
_cell.angle_gamma   90.00
#
_symmetry.space_group_name_H-M   'P 1'
#
loop_
_entity.id
_entity.type
_entity.pdbx_description
1 polymer ?
#
loop_
_entity_poly.entity_id
_entity_poly.type
_entity_poly.pdbx_seq_one_letter_code
_entity_poly.pdbx_strand_id
1 'polypeptide(L)'
;MDHKWYAALAYVRANKLNHNVIETAHDRFGLIASGKAYNDTRQALHDLGLDDDECRRLGIRLHKVNVVWPLEATITRDFAQGLQEILVVEEKRQVIEYQLKEELYNWRADVRPNVLGKFDEADGDDSGGEWSQPNPSKNWLLRAQADLTPAIIGKAIAKRLKKLGVDADTAARMDARIALIEAKERSMVVQSLDTSDRTPFFCSGCPHNTSTRVPEGSRAVAGIGCHYMTVWMDRSTTTFSQMGGEGVSWVGQAAFTTDQHVFSNLGDGTYYHSGLLAVRQSIAAGVNITYKILFNDAVAMTGGQPVDGTLKVPEMTRELEAEGAVKIVVVTDEPEKYEEGDIASRLAKGVTVHHRDDLDAIQKQMREIKGCTVIIYDQTCATEKRRRRKRGTMVDPAKRVVINELVCEGCGDCSVQSNCLSVEPIETEFGRKRRINQNTCNKDYSCVKGFCPSFITVEGGQLKGKKKEGDDKDARPNPFTLPPLPEPSLPLAETPWGIVVAGVGGTGVITIGQLLGMAAHLEGKGIVTQDAAGLAQKGGATWSHIQIANRADAILTTKVGTAEADLVIGCDPIVTANKSTLVAMREGRTYVAMNTHGTPTAAFVTNPDWQFPAANCDAAVTNAAGAGNVGMLDADQLAVQLVGDSLYTNPLMLGYAWQKGKVPLSHTAMIRAIELNNVQVDNNKLAFEWGRRAAHDLAAVQALLKPTALGSSVIAFVKKTTNLDDMVAKRVEFLTSYQNASYAEQYKSFVEKVRLAEAPLNSKKLTEAVARYLFKLMAYKDEYEVARLQSDPTFLAKIASQFEGDYTLNYHLAPPLTAKKNAAGELQKSKFGPSMLIGFRWLAKLKGLRGTAFDPFGRTEERRTERALIAEYRASVDELLASLNAANMALATEIARIPEEIRGYGHVKERHLASARPKWAALMNEWRSGQQRRAA
;
A
#
# COMPACT_ATOMS: atom_id res chain seq x y z
N MET A 1 21.27 7.14 46.17
CA MET A 1 19.82 7.14 45.84
C MET A 1 19.00 7.77 46.95
N ASP A 2 19.56 7.88 48.15
CA ASP A 2 18.89 8.14 49.44
C ASP A 2 18.36 9.57 49.62
N HIS A 3 18.72 10.49 48.72
CA HIS A 3 18.28 11.89 48.80
C HIS A 3 17.57 12.35 47.53
N LYS A 4 18.17 12.11 46.35
CA LYS A 4 17.63 12.56 45.06
C LYS A 4 16.23 11.98 44.78
N TRP A 5 16.00 10.73 45.15
CA TRP A 5 14.73 10.05 44.94
C TRP A 5 13.58 10.66 45.75
N TYR A 6 13.75 10.78 47.08
CA TYR A 6 12.74 11.36 47.95
C TYR A 6 12.53 12.86 47.70
N ALA A 7 13.57 13.59 47.29
CA ALA A 7 13.45 14.97 46.84
C ALA A 7 12.58 15.09 45.57
N ALA A 8 12.70 14.16 44.63
CA ALA A 8 11.83 14.12 43.45
C ALA A 8 10.37 13.87 43.83
N LEU A 9 10.08 12.92 44.73
CA LEU A 9 8.73 12.67 45.24
C LEU A 9 8.15 13.89 45.98
N ALA A 10 8.96 14.55 46.83
CA ALA A 10 8.55 15.79 47.49
C ALA A 10 8.22 16.91 46.49
N TYR A 11 8.99 17.01 45.40
CA TYR A 11 8.73 17.95 44.31
C TYR A 11 7.42 17.63 43.57
N VAL A 12 7.16 16.35 43.26
CA VAL A 12 5.89 15.89 42.66
C VAL A 12 4.70 16.32 43.52
N ARG A 13 4.81 16.10 44.84
CA ARG A 13 3.78 16.48 45.83
C ARG A 13 3.56 17.99 45.91
N ALA A 14 4.63 18.75 46.11
CA ALA A 14 4.56 20.19 46.27
C ALA A 14 3.97 20.91 45.04
N ASN A 15 4.24 20.39 43.84
CA ASN A 15 3.77 20.98 42.58
C ASN A 15 2.46 20.36 42.07
N LYS A 16 1.84 19.43 42.81
CA LYS A 16 0.62 18.72 42.43
C LYS A 16 0.68 18.19 40.99
N LEU A 17 1.83 17.62 40.61
CA LEU A 17 2.00 17.12 39.24
C LEU A 17 0.99 16.02 38.96
N ASN A 18 0.65 15.19 39.95
CA ASN A 18 -0.52 14.33 39.93
C ASN A 18 -1.63 15.00 40.76
N HIS A 19 -2.86 15.08 40.24
CA HIS A 19 -3.97 15.80 40.89
C HIS A 19 -5.35 15.33 40.42
N ASN A 20 -6.37 15.58 41.25
CA ASN A 20 -7.77 15.40 40.89
C ASN A 20 -8.21 16.55 39.98
N VAL A 21 -8.85 16.20 38.87
CA VAL A 21 -9.45 17.14 37.91
C VAL A 21 -10.95 17.27 38.15
N ILE A 22 -11.61 16.17 38.51
CA ILE A 22 -12.97 16.15 39.02
C ILE A 22 -12.92 15.57 40.42
N GLU A 23 -13.52 16.27 41.39
CA GLU A 23 -13.66 15.79 42.77
C GLU A 23 -14.87 16.43 43.48
N THR A 24 -15.41 15.72 44.45
CA THR A 24 -16.40 16.18 45.43
C THR A 24 -16.14 15.56 46.80
N ALA A 25 -16.86 16.02 47.83
CA ALA A 25 -16.78 15.46 49.18
C ALA A 25 -17.39 14.04 49.30
N HIS A 26 -18.16 13.59 48.31
CA HIS A 26 -18.92 12.34 48.37
C HIS A 26 -18.60 11.40 47.20
N ASP A 27 -17.39 11.53 46.64
CA ASP A 27 -16.93 10.64 45.57
C ASP A 27 -16.87 9.19 46.06
N ARG A 28 -17.25 8.27 45.19
CA ARG A 28 -17.28 6.83 45.44
C ARG A 28 -16.58 6.00 44.37
N PHE A 29 -16.44 6.52 43.15
CA PHE A 29 -15.78 5.85 42.04
C PHE A 29 -14.61 6.69 41.54
N GLY A 30 -13.40 6.13 41.58
CA GLY A 30 -12.18 6.78 41.11
C GLY A 30 -11.79 6.32 39.72
N LEU A 31 -11.42 7.27 38.87
CA LEU A 31 -10.76 7.05 37.59
C LEU A 31 -9.34 7.61 37.69
N ILE A 32 -8.32 6.81 37.40
CA ILE A 32 -6.93 7.27 37.40
C ILE A 32 -6.27 6.95 36.06
N ALA A 33 -5.71 7.97 35.40
CA ALA A 33 -5.18 7.83 34.05
C ALA A 33 -4.00 8.78 33.78
N SER A 34 -3.14 8.41 32.83
CA SER A 34 -1.97 9.21 32.42
C SER A 34 -1.94 9.46 30.91
N GLY A 35 -1.28 10.56 30.51
CA GLY A 35 -0.99 10.87 29.09
C GLY A 35 -2.23 10.79 28.17
N LYS A 36 -2.12 10.03 27.08
CA LYS A 36 -3.22 9.79 26.13
C LYS A 36 -4.43 9.12 26.78
N ALA A 37 -4.22 8.15 27.67
CA ALA A 37 -5.31 7.42 28.32
C ALA A 37 -6.21 8.34 29.16
N TYR A 38 -5.65 9.41 29.74
CA TYR A 38 -6.44 10.44 30.42
C TYR A 38 -7.38 11.19 29.47
N ASN A 39 -6.87 11.63 28.32
CA ASN A 39 -7.68 12.31 27.29
C ASN A 39 -8.77 11.38 26.73
N ASP A 40 -8.44 10.11 26.47
CA ASP A 40 -9.43 9.12 26.01
C ASP A 40 -10.46 8.79 27.10
N THR A 41 -10.09 8.86 28.38
CA THR A 41 -11.02 8.71 29.52
C THR A 41 -11.98 9.91 29.59
N ARG A 42 -11.48 11.14 29.41
CA ARG A 42 -12.32 12.35 29.32
C ARG A 42 -13.32 12.23 28.17
N GLN A 43 -12.87 11.80 27.00
CA GLN A 43 -13.75 11.57 25.86
C GLN A 43 -14.77 10.45 26.15
N ALA A 44 -14.35 9.34 26.77
CA ALA A 44 -15.26 8.24 27.10
C ALA A 44 -16.37 8.68 28.07
N LEU A 45 -16.04 9.50 29.07
CA LEU A 45 -17.03 10.10 29.98
C LEU A 45 -18.03 10.96 29.20
N HIS A 46 -17.53 11.89 28.37
CA HIS A 46 -18.38 12.75 27.53
C HIS A 46 -19.29 11.94 26.60
N ASP A 47 -18.77 10.90 25.93
CA ASP A 47 -19.52 10.02 25.03
C ASP A 47 -20.65 9.26 25.73
N LEU A 48 -20.46 8.92 27.00
CA LEU A 48 -21.45 8.28 27.86
C LEU A 48 -22.49 9.28 28.41
N GLY A 49 -22.36 10.57 28.09
CA GLY A 49 -23.18 11.64 28.64
C GLY A 49 -22.80 12.05 30.07
N LEU A 50 -21.59 11.71 30.50
CA LEU A 50 -21.06 12.01 31.84
C LEU A 50 -20.13 13.23 31.74
N ASP A 51 -20.71 14.42 31.61
CA ASP A 51 -19.94 15.66 31.71
C ASP A 51 -19.42 15.88 33.16
N ASP A 52 -18.70 16.98 33.38
CA ASP A 52 -18.09 17.25 34.69
C ASP A 52 -19.12 17.37 35.81
N ASP A 53 -20.29 17.95 35.54
CA ASP A 53 -21.35 18.15 36.53
C ASP A 53 -22.05 16.83 36.84
N GLU A 54 -22.29 16.02 35.82
CA GLU A 54 -22.84 14.68 35.98
C GLU A 54 -21.86 13.75 36.71
N CYS A 55 -20.56 13.85 36.41
CA CYS A 55 -19.52 13.15 37.17
C CYS A 55 -19.56 13.54 38.65
N ARG A 56 -19.65 14.83 38.98
CA ARG A 56 -19.79 15.31 40.37
C ARG A 56 -21.06 14.78 41.02
N ARG A 57 -22.20 14.79 40.30
CA ARG A 57 -23.48 14.28 40.81
C ARG A 57 -23.42 12.79 41.16
N LEU A 58 -22.74 11.99 40.34
CA LEU A 58 -22.59 10.54 40.52
C LEU A 58 -21.47 10.15 41.50
N GLY A 59 -20.70 11.12 41.99
CA GLY A 59 -19.54 10.88 42.85
C GLY A 59 -18.38 10.22 42.11
N ILE A 60 -18.08 10.67 40.89
CA ILE A 60 -16.94 10.20 40.09
C ILE A 60 -15.76 11.16 40.30
N ARG A 61 -14.66 10.65 40.82
CA ARG A 61 -13.38 11.35 40.94
C ARG A 61 -12.49 11.01 39.76
N LEU A 62 -11.94 12.00 39.07
CA LEU A 62 -10.99 11.79 37.97
C LEU A 62 -9.61 12.33 38.35
N HIS A 63 -8.60 11.47 38.39
CA HIS A 63 -7.23 11.77 38.75
C HIS A 63 -6.30 11.70 37.54
N LYS A 64 -5.57 12.80 37.30
CA LYS A 64 -4.58 12.91 36.23
C LYS A 64 -3.18 12.62 36.78
N VAL A 65 -2.51 11.65 36.18
CA VAL A 65 -1.13 11.27 36.50
C VAL A 65 -0.19 11.81 35.43
N ASN A 66 0.62 12.81 35.78
CA ASN A 66 1.69 13.33 34.91
C ASN A 66 3.05 12.66 35.21
N VAL A 67 3.26 12.16 36.43
CA VAL A 67 4.45 11.39 36.81
C VAL A 67 4.03 9.96 37.13
N VAL A 68 4.31 9.06 36.18
CA VAL A 68 3.87 7.65 36.19
C VAL A 68 4.78 6.75 37.04
N TRP A 69 6.06 7.11 37.16
CA TRP A 69 7.01 6.39 38.01
C TRP A 69 8.06 7.33 38.60
N PRO A 70 8.34 7.26 39.91
CA PRO A 70 7.50 6.61 40.91
C PRO A 70 6.16 7.34 41.09
N LEU A 71 5.11 6.59 41.36
CA LEU A 71 3.84 7.15 41.84
C LEU A 71 4.06 7.71 43.25
N GLU A 72 3.48 8.88 43.55
CA GLU A 72 3.72 9.56 44.84
C GLU A 72 2.66 9.15 45.87
N ALA A 73 3.09 8.34 46.83
CA ALA A 73 2.19 7.67 47.77
C ALA A 73 1.24 8.56 48.57
N THR A 74 1.58 9.82 48.88
CA THR A 74 0.66 10.69 49.63
C THR A 74 -0.49 11.14 48.74
N ILE A 75 -0.20 11.70 47.56
CA ILE A 75 -1.21 12.07 46.57
C ILE A 75 -2.09 10.87 46.20
N THR A 76 -1.49 9.69 45.99
CA THR A 76 -2.24 8.48 45.64
C THR A 76 -3.23 8.08 46.73
N ARG A 77 -2.81 8.12 48.00
CA ARG A 77 -3.68 7.78 49.13
C ARG A 77 -4.78 8.82 49.33
N ASP A 78 -4.45 10.09 49.17
CA ASP A 78 -5.45 11.19 49.21
C ASP A 78 -6.50 11.01 48.11
N PHE A 79 -6.07 10.61 46.90
CA PHE A 79 -6.98 10.24 45.81
C PHE A 79 -7.85 9.02 46.16
N ALA A 80 -7.27 7.97 46.75
CA ALA A 80 -7.97 6.73 47.06
C ALA A 80 -8.98 6.86 48.22
N GLN A 81 -8.79 7.84 49.10
CA GLN A 81 -9.60 8.00 50.30
C GLN A 81 -11.07 8.31 49.97
N GLY A 82 -11.97 7.54 50.61
CA GLY A 82 -13.43 7.68 50.48
C GLY A 82 -14.03 6.93 49.28
N LEU A 83 -13.19 6.41 48.38
CA LEU A 83 -13.65 5.66 47.21
C LEU A 83 -14.03 4.22 47.59
N GLN A 84 -15.04 3.69 46.92
CA GLN A 84 -15.41 2.26 46.96
C GLN A 84 -14.57 1.47 45.95
N GLU A 85 -14.32 2.07 44.78
CA GLU A 85 -13.63 1.42 43.68
C GLU A 85 -12.79 2.42 42.88
N ILE A 86 -11.64 1.97 42.38
CA ILE A 86 -10.78 2.68 41.44
C ILE A 86 -10.64 1.86 40.16
N LEU A 87 -10.86 2.49 39.02
CA LEU A 87 -10.49 1.98 37.70
C LEU A 87 -9.23 2.70 37.21
N VAL A 88 -8.16 1.91 37.03
CA VAL A 88 -6.89 2.36 36.47
C VAL A 88 -6.93 2.24 34.94
N VAL A 89 -6.86 3.38 34.26
CA VAL A 89 -6.86 3.46 32.81
C VAL A 89 -5.46 3.80 32.31
N GLU A 90 -4.71 2.79 31.91
CA GLU A 90 -3.34 2.93 31.40
C GLU A 90 -3.11 2.10 30.13
N GLU A 91 -2.24 2.58 29.23
CA GLU A 91 -1.90 1.86 28.01
C GLU A 91 -0.82 0.80 28.25
N LYS A 92 -0.82 -0.27 27.42
CA LYS A 92 0.14 -1.38 27.50
C LYS A 92 0.10 -2.10 28.86
N ARG A 93 1.27 -2.45 29.43
CA ARG A 93 1.38 -3.19 30.69
C ARG A 93 1.04 -2.28 31.87
N GLN A 94 0.44 -2.86 32.90
CA GLN A 94 0.01 -2.16 34.09
C GLN A 94 1.18 -1.72 34.99
N VAL A 95 1.51 -0.43 34.97
CA VAL A 95 2.59 0.19 35.77
C VAL A 95 1.99 1.01 36.91
N ILE A 96 0.91 1.75 36.65
CA ILE A 96 0.19 2.52 37.67
C ILE A 96 -0.59 1.56 38.58
N GLU A 97 -1.26 0.56 38.02
CA GLU A 97 -2.10 -0.38 38.78
C GLU A 97 -1.29 -1.12 39.85
N TYR A 98 -0.08 -1.61 39.51
CA TYR A 98 0.77 -2.29 40.48
C TYR A 98 1.26 -1.37 41.58
N GLN A 99 1.74 -0.17 41.24
CA GLN A 99 2.19 0.80 42.24
C GLN A 99 1.05 1.22 43.17
N LEU A 100 -0.15 1.48 42.62
CA LEU A 100 -1.34 1.80 43.39
C LEU A 100 -1.70 0.65 44.35
N LYS A 101 -1.74 -0.59 43.86
CA LYS A 101 -2.01 -1.77 44.70
C LYS A 101 -0.96 -1.93 45.78
N GLU A 102 0.32 -1.74 45.48
CA GLU A 102 1.43 -1.80 46.44
C GLU A 102 1.30 -0.74 47.54
N GLU A 103 1.06 0.52 47.18
CA GLU A 103 0.92 1.65 48.10
C GLU A 103 -0.29 1.50 49.05
N LEU A 104 -1.34 0.83 48.59
CA LEU A 104 -2.56 0.54 49.36
C LEU A 104 -2.46 -0.78 50.16
N TYR A 105 -1.63 -1.75 49.77
CA TYR A 105 -1.56 -3.08 50.39
C TYR A 105 -1.18 -3.07 51.87
N ASN A 106 -0.36 -2.12 52.30
CA ASN A 106 0.02 -1.95 53.71
C ASN A 106 -0.72 -0.79 54.40
N TRP A 107 -1.78 -0.26 53.79
CA TRP A 107 -2.62 0.78 54.41
C TRP A 107 -3.65 0.18 55.37
N ARG A 108 -4.62 0.93 55.87
CA ARG A 108 -5.68 0.36 56.72
C ARG A 108 -6.75 -0.32 55.88
N ALA A 109 -7.13 -1.56 56.19
CA ALA A 109 -8.05 -2.35 55.34
C ALA A 109 -9.45 -1.72 55.20
N ASP A 110 -9.91 -0.95 56.19
CA ASP A 110 -11.24 -0.33 56.22
C ASP A 110 -11.39 0.88 55.29
N VAL A 111 -10.31 1.38 54.69
CA VAL A 111 -10.31 2.54 53.79
C VAL A 111 -9.77 2.24 52.39
N ARG A 112 -9.46 0.96 52.10
CA ARG A 112 -8.92 0.56 50.79
C ARG A 112 -10.07 0.37 49.79
N PRO A 113 -10.10 1.09 48.66
CA PRO A 113 -11.03 0.79 47.59
C PRO A 113 -10.66 -0.52 46.88
N ASN A 114 -11.62 -1.13 46.19
CA ASN A 114 -11.32 -2.14 45.18
C ASN A 114 -10.53 -1.50 44.02
N VAL A 115 -9.49 -2.16 43.51
CA VAL A 115 -8.64 -1.61 42.45
C VAL A 115 -8.65 -2.52 41.24
N LEU A 116 -9.25 -2.02 40.16
CA LEU A 116 -9.38 -2.67 38.87
C LEU A 116 -8.61 -1.89 37.81
N GLY A 117 -8.31 -2.56 36.71
CA GLY A 117 -7.65 -1.92 35.57
C GLY A 117 -7.69 -2.85 34.39
N LYS A 118 -6.68 -3.70 34.26
CA LYS A 118 -6.61 -4.64 33.13
C LYS A 118 -7.59 -5.79 33.22
N PHE A 119 -7.80 -6.33 34.41
CA PHE A 119 -8.62 -7.50 34.63
C PHE A 119 -9.89 -7.15 35.38
N ASP A 120 -10.95 -7.86 35.03
CA ASP A 120 -12.19 -7.82 35.77
C ASP A 120 -12.22 -8.94 36.82
N GLU A 121 -13.12 -8.80 37.79
CA GLU A 121 -13.42 -9.82 38.79
C GLU A 121 -14.55 -10.75 38.31
N ALA A 122 -14.73 -11.90 38.96
CA ALA A 122 -15.83 -12.81 38.65
C ALA A 122 -17.13 -12.36 39.34
N ASP A 123 -18.29 -12.76 38.80
CA ASP A 123 -19.57 -12.40 39.41
C ASP A 123 -19.70 -12.98 40.84
N GLY A 124 -19.91 -12.10 41.82
CA GLY A 124 -20.03 -12.45 43.24
C GLY A 124 -18.70 -12.65 43.98
N ASP A 125 -17.56 -12.36 43.33
CA ASP A 125 -16.22 -12.49 43.91
C ASP A 125 -15.41 -11.20 43.68
N ASP A 126 -14.98 -10.58 44.77
CA ASP A 126 -14.14 -9.36 44.74
C ASP A 126 -12.63 -9.70 44.69
N SER A 127 -12.26 -11.00 44.63
CA SER A 127 -10.89 -11.46 44.41
C SER A 127 -10.50 -11.40 42.92
N GLY A 128 -10.41 -10.17 42.41
CA GLY A 128 -9.95 -9.88 41.05
C GLY A 128 -8.42 -9.80 40.90
N GLY A 129 -7.93 -9.79 39.66
CA GLY A 129 -6.54 -9.48 39.34
C GLY A 129 -5.80 -10.56 38.57
N GLU A 130 -4.68 -10.17 37.95
CA GLU A 130 -3.87 -11.02 37.05
C GLU A 130 -3.46 -12.36 37.68
N TRP A 131 -3.18 -12.37 38.98
CA TRP A 131 -2.65 -13.54 39.68
C TRP A 131 -3.70 -14.31 40.48
N SER A 132 -4.96 -13.85 40.45
CA SER A 132 -6.07 -14.46 41.19
C SER A 132 -6.74 -15.58 40.39
N GLN A 133 -6.42 -15.74 39.10
CA GLN A 133 -6.99 -16.77 38.23
C GLN A 133 -5.94 -17.54 37.41
N PRO A 134 -6.16 -18.84 37.08
CA PRO A 134 -5.20 -19.66 36.33
C PRO A 134 -4.91 -19.16 34.91
N ASN A 135 -5.89 -18.49 34.30
CA ASN A 135 -5.72 -17.86 32.99
C ASN A 135 -6.36 -16.46 33.00
N PRO A 136 -5.61 -15.42 33.38
CA PRO A 136 -6.14 -14.06 33.49
C PRO A 136 -6.55 -13.48 32.14
N SER A 137 -6.04 -14.02 31.02
CA SER A 137 -6.37 -13.50 29.69
C SER A 137 -7.81 -13.74 29.24
N LYS A 138 -8.61 -14.46 30.04
CA LYS A 138 -10.04 -14.69 29.76
C LYS A 138 -10.94 -13.55 30.26
N ASN A 139 -10.46 -12.72 31.19
CA ASN A 139 -11.26 -11.71 31.89
C ASN A 139 -10.68 -10.29 31.75
N TRP A 140 -10.34 -9.87 30.52
CA TRP A 140 -9.87 -8.51 30.28
C TRP A 140 -10.99 -7.48 30.45
N LEU A 141 -10.78 -6.50 31.32
CA LEU A 141 -11.56 -5.27 31.40
C LEU A 141 -10.97 -4.22 30.45
N LEU A 142 -9.66 -3.97 30.56
CA LEU A 142 -8.90 -3.13 29.65
C LEU A 142 -7.73 -3.94 29.07
N ARG A 143 -7.60 -3.97 27.74
CA ARG A 143 -6.54 -4.74 27.08
C ARG A 143 -5.14 -4.25 27.46
N ALA A 144 -4.19 -5.18 27.57
CA ALA A 144 -2.76 -4.88 27.72
C ALA A 144 -2.03 -4.80 26.36
N GLN A 145 -2.64 -5.35 25.30
CA GLN A 145 -2.13 -5.32 23.93
C GLN A 145 -2.78 -4.17 23.16
N ALA A 146 -1.99 -3.50 22.30
CA ALA A 146 -2.42 -2.35 21.49
C ALA A 146 -2.81 -1.10 22.33
N ASP A 147 -3.29 -0.06 21.63
CA ASP A 147 -3.73 1.21 22.20
C ASP A 147 -5.07 1.06 22.94
N LEU A 148 -5.41 1.97 23.85
CA LEU A 148 -6.79 2.09 24.33
C LEU A 148 -7.56 3.09 23.47
N THR A 149 -8.89 2.93 23.40
CA THR A 149 -9.78 3.87 22.70
C THR A 149 -10.89 4.33 23.65
N PRO A 150 -11.50 5.52 23.42
CA PRO A 150 -12.64 5.99 24.21
C PRO A 150 -13.78 4.96 24.27
N ALA A 151 -14.01 4.20 23.20
CA ALA A 151 -15.02 3.14 23.17
C ALA A 151 -14.72 1.98 24.14
N ILE A 152 -13.46 1.53 24.22
CA ILE A 152 -13.05 0.46 25.15
C ILE A 152 -13.15 0.96 26.60
N ILE A 153 -12.68 2.18 26.85
CA ILE A 153 -12.71 2.79 28.18
C ILE A 153 -14.15 3.03 28.61
N GLY A 154 -15.02 3.53 27.72
CA GLY A 154 -16.43 3.77 27.99
C GLY A 154 -17.18 2.50 28.35
N LYS A 155 -16.91 1.37 27.68
CA LYS A 155 -17.46 0.06 28.08
C LYS A 155 -17.06 -0.35 29.49
N ALA A 156 -15.78 -0.16 29.84
CA ALA A 156 -15.30 -0.46 31.18
C ALA A 156 -15.98 0.44 32.23
N ILE A 157 -16.00 1.75 32.01
CA ILE A 157 -16.65 2.72 32.90
C ILE A 157 -18.14 2.40 33.08
N ALA A 158 -18.88 2.19 31.99
CA ALA A 158 -20.31 1.88 32.04
C ALA A 158 -20.58 0.57 32.77
N LYS A 159 -19.75 -0.47 32.57
CA LYS A 159 -19.86 -1.73 33.30
C LYS A 159 -19.71 -1.52 34.80
N ARG A 160 -18.67 -0.79 35.21
CA ARG A 160 -18.36 -0.56 36.64
C ARG A 160 -19.39 0.35 37.31
N LEU A 161 -19.78 1.46 36.68
CA LEU A 161 -20.80 2.36 37.22
C LEU A 161 -22.16 1.66 37.40
N LYS A 162 -22.57 0.82 36.45
CA LYS A 162 -23.80 0.03 36.59
C LYS A 162 -23.73 -0.96 37.76
N LYS A 163 -22.58 -1.61 37.99
CA LYS A 163 -22.37 -2.48 39.16
C LYS A 163 -22.48 -1.70 40.48
N LEU A 164 -21.93 -0.49 40.53
CA LEU A 164 -22.02 0.40 41.70
C LEU A 164 -23.43 1.02 41.88
N GLY A 165 -24.31 0.93 40.88
CA GLY A 165 -25.67 1.44 40.89
C GLY A 165 -25.78 2.91 40.46
N VAL A 166 -26.58 3.18 39.43
CA VAL A 166 -26.89 4.53 38.93
C VAL A 166 -28.39 4.65 38.69
N ASP A 167 -28.92 5.86 38.57
CA ASP A 167 -30.32 6.08 38.21
C ASP A 167 -30.65 5.59 36.79
N ALA A 168 -31.94 5.35 36.54
CA ALA A 168 -32.42 4.76 35.30
C ALA A 168 -32.13 5.61 34.05
N ASP A 169 -32.13 6.94 34.17
CA ASP A 169 -31.82 7.84 33.06
C ASP A 169 -30.34 7.73 32.65
N THR A 170 -29.45 7.81 33.64
CA THR A 170 -28.01 7.66 33.42
C THR A 170 -27.68 6.30 32.82
N ALA A 171 -28.28 5.23 33.33
CA ALA A 171 -28.12 3.88 32.77
C ALA A 171 -28.56 3.82 31.30
N ALA A 172 -29.73 4.40 30.97
CA ALA A 172 -30.25 4.42 29.61
C ALA A 172 -29.35 5.18 28.63
N ARG A 173 -28.81 6.33 29.04
CA ARG A 173 -27.86 7.11 28.23
C ARG A 173 -26.57 6.34 27.95
N MET A 174 -25.98 5.72 28.98
CA MET A 174 -24.81 4.87 28.80
C MET A 174 -25.10 3.68 27.88
N ASP A 175 -26.21 2.96 28.11
CA ASP A 175 -26.58 1.79 27.31
C ASP A 175 -26.84 2.14 25.84
N ALA A 176 -27.42 3.30 25.55
CA ALA A 176 -27.59 3.78 24.18
C ALA A 176 -26.24 3.95 23.45
N ARG A 177 -25.24 4.52 24.14
CA ARG A 177 -23.89 4.66 23.58
C ARG A 177 -23.19 3.31 23.42
N ILE A 178 -23.28 2.43 24.43
CA ILE A 178 -22.67 1.09 24.37
C ILE A 178 -23.29 0.25 23.25
N ALA A 179 -24.61 0.25 23.10
CA ALA A 179 -25.31 -0.48 22.05
C ALA A 179 -24.85 -0.06 20.65
N LEU A 180 -24.57 1.24 20.45
CA LEU A 180 -24.03 1.77 19.20
C LEU A 180 -22.62 1.25 18.92
N ILE A 181 -21.73 1.27 19.92
CA ILE A 181 -20.37 0.72 19.81
C ILE A 181 -20.42 -0.77 19.46
N GLU A 182 -21.23 -1.55 20.17
CA GLU A 182 -21.36 -2.99 19.97
C GLU A 182 -22.02 -3.34 18.63
N ALA A 183 -23.01 -2.58 18.17
CA ALA A 183 -23.57 -2.73 16.84
C ALA A 183 -22.50 -2.48 15.77
N LYS A 184 -21.65 -1.48 15.98
CA LYS A 184 -20.55 -1.20 15.05
C LYS A 184 -19.48 -2.29 15.05
N GLU A 185 -19.06 -2.76 16.22
CA GLU A 185 -18.09 -3.87 16.31
C GLU A 185 -18.62 -5.14 15.65
N ARG A 186 -19.90 -5.49 15.86
CA ARG A 186 -20.54 -6.64 15.21
C ARG A 186 -20.58 -6.49 13.70
N SER A 187 -20.94 -5.31 13.18
CA SER A 187 -20.95 -5.09 11.72
C SER A 187 -19.56 -5.22 11.10
N MET A 188 -18.50 -4.84 11.83
CA MET A 188 -17.10 -5.04 11.38
C MET A 188 -16.62 -6.50 11.40
N VAL A 189 -17.32 -7.41 12.09
CA VAL A 189 -17.04 -8.85 12.04
C VAL A 189 -17.81 -9.51 10.89
N VAL A 190 -19.02 -9.04 10.60
CA VAL A 190 -19.91 -9.60 9.57
C VAL A 190 -19.55 -9.10 8.15
N GLN A 191 -19.09 -7.85 8.01
CA GLN A 191 -18.62 -7.32 6.71
C GLN A 191 -17.30 -7.98 6.31
N SER A 192 -17.40 -9.09 5.58
CA SER A 192 -16.28 -9.87 5.00
C SER A 192 -16.13 -9.62 3.50
N LEU A 193 -16.47 -8.42 3.02
CA LEU A 193 -16.18 -8.05 1.64
C LEU A 193 -14.67 -7.92 1.47
N ASP A 194 -14.09 -8.63 0.52
CA ASP A 194 -12.69 -8.45 0.14
C ASP A 194 -12.54 -7.09 -0.55
N THR A 195 -12.13 -6.10 0.23
CA THR A 195 -11.83 -4.73 -0.24
C THR A 195 -10.35 -4.57 -0.59
N SER A 196 -9.55 -5.64 -0.52
CA SER A 196 -8.08 -5.64 -0.55
C SER A 196 -7.47 -4.77 0.57
N ASP A 197 -6.20 -5.01 0.88
CA ASP A 197 -5.42 -4.14 1.76
C ASP A 197 -4.32 -3.38 1.00
N ARG A 198 -3.98 -2.18 1.49
CA ARG A 198 -2.79 -1.44 1.06
C ARG A 198 -1.61 -1.71 2.00
N THR A 199 -1.10 -2.94 1.93
CA THR A 199 0.09 -3.35 2.69
C THR A 199 1.29 -2.45 2.34
N PRO A 200 2.06 -1.97 3.33
CA PRO A 200 3.28 -1.19 3.10
C PRO A 200 4.21 -1.84 2.08
N PHE A 201 4.70 -1.05 1.12
CA PHE A 201 5.54 -1.56 0.04
C PHE A 201 6.69 -0.61 -0.33
N PHE A 202 7.68 -1.14 -1.06
CA PHE A 202 8.79 -0.33 -1.56
C PHE A 202 8.35 0.65 -2.64
N CYS A 203 8.95 1.84 -2.64
CA CYS A 203 8.76 2.81 -3.71
C CYS A 203 9.25 2.25 -5.06
N SER A 204 8.69 2.75 -6.17
CA SER A 204 9.17 2.40 -7.52
C SER A 204 10.68 2.66 -7.66
N GLY A 205 11.44 1.65 -8.12
CA GLY A 205 12.89 1.75 -8.25
C GLY A 205 13.67 1.84 -6.94
N CYS A 206 13.07 1.46 -5.81
CA CYS A 206 13.76 1.43 -4.52
C CYS A 206 14.95 0.45 -4.53
N PRO A 207 16.14 0.82 -4.00
CA PRO A 207 17.27 -0.10 -3.90
C PRO A 207 16.98 -1.35 -3.05
N HIS A 208 16.06 -1.26 -2.08
CA HIS A 208 15.61 -2.41 -1.31
C HIS A 208 14.95 -3.50 -2.14
N ASN A 209 14.46 -3.20 -3.36
CA ASN A 209 13.91 -4.22 -4.25
C ASN A 209 14.93 -5.30 -4.59
N THR A 210 16.22 -4.94 -4.65
CA THR A 210 17.33 -5.87 -4.88
C THR A 210 18.04 -6.21 -3.57
N SER A 211 18.44 -5.19 -2.77
CA SER A 211 19.35 -5.40 -1.62
C SER A 211 18.81 -6.32 -0.53
N THR A 212 17.49 -6.42 -0.41
CA THR A 212 16.86 -7.25 0.63
C THR A 212 16.64 -8.70 0.20
N ARG A 213 16.84 -9.06 -1.08
CA ARG A 213 16.78 -10.47 -1.50
C ARG A 213 17.94 -11.25 -0.88
N VAL A 214 17.69 -12.49 -0.51
CA VAL A 214 18.71 -13.43 -0.02
C VAL A 214 18.80 -14.64 -0.94
N PRO A 215 19.95 -15.34 -0.97
CA PRO A 215 20.10 -16.56 -1.76
C PRO A 215 19.13 -17.65 -1.29
N GLU A 216 18.76 -18.54 -2.22
CA GLU A 216 17.98 -19.74 -1.91
C GLU A 216 18.61 -20.54 -0.75
N GLY A 217 17.75 -21.05 0.13
CA GLY A 217 18.15 -21.76 1.35
C GLY A 217 18.71 -20.86 2.46
N SER A 218 18.64 -19.52 2.31
CA SER A 218 19.08 -18.57 3.34
C SER A 218 17.90 -17.77 3.88
N ARG A 219 18.06 -17.23 5.08
CA ARG A 219 17.07 -16.30 5.68
C ARG A 219 17.70 -14.98 6.10
N ALA A 220 16.86 -13.97 6.20
CA ALA A 220 17.22 -12.67 6.75
C ALA A 220 16.44 -12.34 8.03
N VAL A 221 16.98 -11.38 8.80
CA VAL A 221 16.26 -10.64 9.83
C VAL A 221 16.21 -9.15 9.46
N ALA A 222 15.20 -8.44 9.95
CA ALA A 222 15.00 -7.02 9.70
C ALA A 222 15.21 -6.17 10.96
N GLY A 223 15.63 -4.92 10.77
CA GLY A 223 15.53 -3.86 11.76
C GLY A 223 14.34 -2.93 11.55
N ILE A 224 14.36 -1.82 12.29
CA ILE A 224 13.42 -0.72 12.08
C ILE A 224 13.91 0.14 10.91
N GLY A 225 13.15 0.15 9.82
CA GLY A 225 13.45 0.89 8.60
C GLY A 225 12.62 0.39 7.43
N CYS A 226 12.85 0.91 6.21
CA CYS A 226 12.10 0.44 5.03
C CYS A 226 12.21 -1.08 4.84
N HIS A 227 13.35 -1.67 5.20
CA HIS A 227 13.59 -3.11 5.13
C HIS A 227 12.70 -3.95 6.06
N TYR A 228 12.08 -3.35 7.10
CA TYR A 228 11.04 -4.01 7.90
C TYR A 228 9.89 -4.50 7.03
N MET A 229 9.56 -3.76 5.96
CA MET A 229 8.46 -4.13 5.07
C MET A 229 8.66 -5.49 4.37
N THR A 230 9.88 -6.02 4.34
CA THR A 230 10.16 -7.33 3.75
C THR A 230 9.49 -8.49 4.48
N VAL A 231 9.11 -8.30 5.74
CA VAL A 231 8.35 -9.29 6.54
C VAL A 231 6.99 -9.60 5.88
N TRP A 232 6.46 -8.71 5.04
CA TRP A 232 5.21 -8.91 4.29
C TRP A 232 5.40 -9.21 2.80
N MET A 233 6.63 -9.44 2.33
CA MET A 233 6.95 -9.52 0.89
C MET A 233 7.43 -10.91 0.43
N ASP A 234 7.29 -11.95 1.26
CA ASP A 234 7.78 -13.31 0.97
C ASP A 234 9.25 -13.33 0.49
N ARG A 235 10.12 -12.69 1.26
CA ARG A 235 11.56 -12.54 0.94
C ARG A 235 12.47 -13.38 1.83
N SER A 236 11.95 -14.43 2.45
CA SER A 236 12.67 -15.21 3.47
C SER A 236 13.25 -14.34 4.60
N THR A 237 12.59 -13.22 4.91
CA THR A 237 12.91 -12.39 6.07
C THR A 237 11.95 -12.71 7.20
N THR A 238 12.51 -13.08 8.34
CA THR A 238 11.75 -13.42 9.56
C THR A 238 12.11 -12.45 10.67
N THR A 239 11.15 -12.20 11.57
CA THR A 239 11.30 -11.36 12.77
C THR A 239 11.78 -9.92 12.50
N PHE A 240 11.79 -9.10 13.54
CA PHE A 240 12.36 -7.77 13.55
C PHE A 240 12.88 -7.42 14.94
N SER A 241 13.77 -6.44 15.04
CA SER A 241 14.27 -5.92 16.32
C SER A 241 13.93 -4.44 16.49
N GLN A 242 14.04 -3.93 17.71
CA GLN A 242 14.16 -2.50 17.97
C GLN A 242 15.40 -1.91 17.26
N MET A 243 15.37 -0.60 17.01
CA MET A 243 16.50 0.14 16.43
C MET A 243 17.76 -0.04 17.29
N GLY A 244 18.87 -0.44 16.68
CA GLY A 244 20.14 -0.75 17.36
C GLY A 244 20.25 -2.20 17.84
N GLY A 245 19.21 -3.02 17.66
CA GLY A 245 19.21 -4.46 17.99
C GLY A 245 19.39 -5.37 16.77
N GLU A 246 19.61 -4.80 15.58
CA GLU A 246 19.58 -5.54 14.31
C GLU A 246 20.60 -6.68 14.26
N GLY A 247 20.13 -7.87 13.91
CA GLY A 247 20.97 -9.07 13.84
C GLY A 247 21.28 -9.73 15.19
N VAL A 248 21.24 -9.01 16.32
CA VAL A 248 21.68 -9.53 17.63
C VAL A 248 20.77 -10.64 18.16
N SER A 249 19.50 -10.69 17.72
CA SER A 249 18.63 -11.85 18.00
C SER A 249 19.22 -13.17 17.52
N TRP A 250 20.11 -13.15 16.53
CA TRP A 250 20.86 -14.32 16.07
C TRP A 250 21.78 -14.90 17.13
N VAL A 251 22.38 -14.06 17.98
CA VAL A 251 23.28 -14.52 19.05
C VAL A 251 22.58 -15.49 19.99
N GLY A 252 21.31 -15.23 20.32
CA GLY A 252 20.50 -16.13 21.14
C GLY A 252 19.91 -17.32 20.38
N GLN A 253 19.86 -17.28 19.04
CA GLN A 253 19.27 -18.34 18.20
C GLN A 253 20.30 -19.35 17.69
N ALA A 254 21.53 -18.90 17.41
CA ALA A 254 22.53 -19.67 16.65
C ALA A 254 22.84 -21.05 17.24
N ALA A 255 22.79 -21.19 18.57
CA ALA A 255 23.04 -22.46 19.26
C ALA A 255 21.83 -23.42 19.27
N PHE A 256 20.64 -22.95 18.90
CA PHE A 256 19.37 -23.69 19.03
C PHE A 256 18.67 -23.93 17.69
N THR A 257 19.39 -23.82 16.57
CA THR A 257 18.88 -23.97 15.21
C THR A 257 19.88 -24.72 14.34
N THR A 258 19.39 -25.28 13.23
CA THR A 258 20.22 -25.92 12.21
C THR A 258 20.82 -24.94 11.20
N ASP A 259 20.28 -23.71 11.13
CA ASP A 259 20.83 -22.67 10.26
C ASP A 259 22.26 -22.33 10.67
N GLN A 260 23.18 -22.31 9.71
CA GLN A 260 24.59 -22.02 9.99
C GLN A 260 24.94 -20.53 9.90
N HIS A 261 24.05 -19.73 9.32
CA HIS A 261 24.27 -18.33 8.95
C HIS A 261 22.94 -17.61 8.75
N VAL A 262 22.91 -16.29 9.01
CA VAL A 262 21.78 -15.42 8.66
C VAL A 262 22.26 -14.11 8.03
N PHE A 263 21.39 -13.48 7.24
CA PHE A 263 21.58 -12.09 6.79
C PHE A 263 20.84 -11.12 7.71
N SER A 264 21.42 -9.95 7.99
CA SER A 264 20.75 -8.86 8.73
C SER A 264 20.66 -7.62 7.87
N ASN A 265 19.44 -7.19 7.52
CA ASN A 265 19.25 -5.96 6.77
C ASN A 265 19.33 -4.75 7.72
N LEU A 266 20.19 -3.79 7.38
CA LEU A 266 20.41 -2.57 8.14
C LEU A 266 20.44 -1.36 7.19
N GLY A 267 20.00 -0.18 7.66
CA GLY A 267 20.17 1.08 6.92
C GLY A 267 21.36 1.87 7.47
N ASP A 268 21.99 2.68 6.64
CA ASP A 268 23.05 3.65 7.02
C ASP A 268 22.66 4.57 8.18
N GLY A 269 21.45 5.14 8.17
CA GLY A 269 20.97 5.98 9.27
C GLY A 269 20.90 5.23 10.60
N THR A 270 20.43 3.98 10.59
CA THR A 270 20.41 3.14 11.80
C THR A 270 21.81 2.74 12.21
N TYR A 271 22.67 2.36 11.26
CA TYR A 271 24.07 2.03 11.50
C TYR A 271 24.77 3.16 12.26
N TYR A 272 24.64 4.40 11.78
CA TYR A 272 25.23 5.58 12.40
C TYR A 272 24.68 5.85 13.81
N HIS A 273 23.36 5.80 13.98
CA HIS A 273 22.73 6.13 15.25
C HIS A 273 23.02 5.11 16.36
N SER A 274 22.94 3.81 16.06
CA SER A 274 23.00 2.75 17.09
C SER A 274 23.36 1.35 16.57
N GLY A 275 23.26 1.11 15.26
CA GLY A 275 23.45 -0.20 14.65
C GLY A 275 24.90 -0.68 14.66
N LEU A 276 25.89 0.22 14.74
CA LEU A 276 27.30 -0.14 14.93
C LEU A 276 27.49 -1.04 16.17
N LEU A 277 26.80 -0.74 17.28
CA LEU A 277 26.86 -1.56 18.50
C LEU A 277 26.32 -2.97 18.28
N ALA A 278 25.31 -3.12 17.42
CA ALA A 278 24.75 -4.41 17.05
C ALA A 278 25.76 -5.26 16.27
N VAL A 279 26.46 -4.64 15.31
CA VAL A 279 27.53 -5.28 14.53
C VAL A 279 28.67 -5.71 15.47
N ARG A 280 29.13 -4.80 16.34
CA ARG A 280 30.17 -5.08 17.35
C ARG A 280 29.78 -6.26 18.25
N GLN A 281 28.54 -6.31 18.74
CA GLN A 281 28.07 -7.41 19.57
C GLN A 281 28.08 -8.75 18.83
N SER A 282 27.69 -8.78 17.55
CA SER A 282 27.75 -9.98 16.73
C SER A 282 29.18 -10.45 16.46
N ILE A 283 30.11 -9.52 16.25
CA ILE A 283 31.55 -9.81 16.14
C ILE A 283 32.06 -10.42 17.45
N ALA A 284 31.78 -9.78 18.59
CA ALA A 284 32.22 -10.24 19.91
C ALA A 284 31.66 -11.63 20.27
N ALA A 285 30.43 -11.93 19.84
CA ALA A 285 29.81 -13.24 20.04
C ALA A 285 30.36 -14.34 19.10
N GLY A 286 31.14 -13.99 18.07
CA GLY A 286 31.72 -14.94 17.13
C GLY A 286 30.69 -15.67 16.27
N VAL A 287 29.49 -15.10 16.07
CA VAL A 287 28.42 -15.75 15.31
C VAL A 287 28.58 -15.52 13.81
N ASN A 288 28.15 -16.49 13.00
CA ASN A 288 28.17 -16.40 11.55
C ASN A 288 26.98 -15.57 11.06
N ILE A 289 27.24 -14.34 10.61
CA ILE A 289 26.20 -13.41 10.18
C ILE A 289 26.74 -12.48 9.10
N THR A 290 25.91 -12.13 8.11
CA THR A 290 26.23 -11.08 7.15
C THR A 290 25.33 -9.88 7.35
N TYR A 291 25.89 -8.74 7.74
CA TYR A 291 25.15 -7.47 7.74
C TYR A 291 25.08 -6.91 6.32
N LYS A 292 23.88 -6.61 5.84
CA LYS A 292 23.61 -5.93 4.58
C LYS A 292 23.20 -4.49 4.87
N ILE A 293 24.18 -3.60 4.84
CA ILE A 293 24.00 -2.18 5.15
C ILE A 293 23.65 -1.47 3.86
N LEU A 294 22.40 -1.04 3.70
CA LEU A 294 22.02 -0.17 2.60
C LEU A 294 22.48 1.26 2.91
N PHE A 295 23.47 1.74 2.16
CA PHE A 295 23.86 3.14 2.11
C PHE A 295 22.99 3.85 1.06
N ASN A 296 22.03 4.63 1.51
CA ASN A 296 21.05 5.31 0.65
C ASN A 296 21.05 6.84 0.80
N ASP A 297 21.92 7.37 1.66
CA ASP A 297 22.17 8.80 1.88
C ASP A 297 20.93 9.56 2.41
N ALA A 298 20.00 8.86 3.07
CA ALA A 298 18.82 9.46 3.67
C ALA A 298 18.15 8.58 4.74
N VAL A 299 17.70 9.20 5.84
CA VAL A 299 16.72 8.59 6.76
C VAL A 299 15.35 8.57 6.08
N ALA A 300 15.16 7.59 5.19
CA ALA A 300 14.09 7.61 4.19
C ALA A 300 12.68 7.58 4.80
N MET A 301 12.49 6.88 5.92
CA MET A 301 11.18 6.77 6.59
C MET A 301 10.76 8.03 7.34
N THR A 302 11.67 8.96 7.65
CA THR A 302 11.34 10.22 8.35
C THR A 302 11.09 11.37 7.36
N GLY A 303 10.74 11.03 6.12
CA GLY A 303 10.56 12.01 5.06
C GLY A 303 11.88 12.44 4.39
N GLY A 304 12.96 11.68 4.53
CA GLY A 304 14.23 11.89 3.82
C GLY A 304 15.14 12.93 4.46
N GLN A 305 15.22 12.92 5.79
CA GLN A 305 16.23 13.71 6.51
C GLN A 305 17.64 13.20 6.15
N PRO A 306 18.66 14.07 6.10
CA PRO A 306 20.03 13.61 6.00
C PRO A 306 20.38 12.71 7.19
N VAL A 307 21.31 11.78 7.01
CA VAL A 307 21.90 11.07 8.14
C VAL A 307 22.69 12.10 8.97
N ASP A 308 22.58 12.03 10.30
CA ASP A 308 23.40 12.88 11.17
C ASP A 308 24.89 12.57 10.91
N GLY A 309 25.73 13.60 10.69
CA GLY A 309 27.17 13.42 10.44
C GLY A 309 27.58 13.37 8.95
N THR A 310 28.82 12.96 8.69
CA THR A 310 29.47 12.98 7.37
C THR A 310 29.96 11.61 6.90
N LEU A 311 29.47 10.52 7.50
CA LEU A 311 29.93 9.17 7.22
C LEU A 311 29.64 8.77 5.77
N LYS A 312 30.69 8.58 4.96
CA LYS A 312 30.59 8.02 3.60
C LYS A 312 31.01 6.56 3.60
N VAL A 313 30.79 5.87 2.49
CA VAL A 313 31.13 4.45 2.34
C VAL A 313 32.60 4.15 2.69
N PRO A 314 33.62 4.92 2.25
CA PRO A 314 35.00 4.62 2.63
C PRO A 314 35.25 4.67 4.14
N GLU A 315 34.76 5.70 4.84
CA GLU A 315 34.84 5.79 6.30
C GLU A 315 34.14 4.61 6.98
N MET A 316 32.94 4.24 6.51
CA MET A 316 32.20 3.08 7.03
C MET A 316 32.99 1.78 6.85
N THR A 317 33.68 1.59 5.72
CA THR A 317 34.52 0.38 5.54
C THR A 317 35.66 0.32 6.56
N ARG A 318 36.27 1.45 6.92
CA ARG A 318 37.36 1.53 7.90
C ARG A 318 36.88 1.29 9.32
N GLU A 319 35.71 1.84 9.69
CA GLU A 319 35.09 1.56 10.98
C GLU A 319 34.81 0.06 11.13
N LEU A 320 34.16 -0.55 10.14
CA LEU A 320 33.84 -1.98 10.15
C LEU A 320 35.08 -2.88 10.16
N GLU A 321 36.15 -2.47 9.46
CA GLU A 321 37.45 -3.16 9.51
C GLU A 321 38.04 -3.07 10.94
N ALA A 322 38.01 -1.89 11.56
CA ALA A 322 38.51 -1.68 12.91
C ALA A 322 37.69 -2.42 13.98
N GLU A 323 36.37 -2.58 13.79
CA GLU A 323 35.52 -3.41 14.66
C GLU A 323 35.84 -4.91 14.56
N GLY A 324 36.49 -5.35 13.47
CA GLY A 324 36.87 -6.75 13.26
C GLY A 324 35.93 -7.54 12.33
N ALA A 325 35.22 -6.89 11.41
CA ALA A 325 34.48 -7.60 10.38
C ALA A 325 35.43 -8.45 9.50
N VAL A 326 35.12 -9.73 9.33
CA VAL A 326 36.00 -10.72 8.67
C VAL A 326 36.15 -10.46 7.17
N LYS A 327 35.07 -10.00 6.52
CA LYS A 327 35.05 -9.65 5.11
C LYS A 327 34.06 -8.51 4.87
N ILE A 328 34.50 -7.52 4.10
CA ILE A 328 33.69 -6.37 3.70
C ILE A 328 33.68 -6.30 2.16
N VAL A 329 32.49 -6.15 1.58
CA VAL A 329 32.29 -5.97 0.14
C VAL A 329 31.34 -4.81 -0.11
N VAL A 330 31.67 -3.95 -1.09
CA VAL A 330 30.79 -2.88 -1.56
C VAL A 330 30.08 -3.36 -2.82
N VAL A 331 28.77 -3.16 -2.88
CA VAL A 331 27.92 -3.49 -4.02
C VAL A 331 27.16 -2.25 -4.45
N THR A 332 27.22 -1.87 -5.73
CA THR A 332 26.59 -0.62 -6.21
C THR A 332 26.10 -0.71 -7.66
N ASP A 333 25.21 0.19 -8.09
CA ASP A 333 24.81 0.38 -9.50
C ASP A 333 25.84 1.16 -10.33
N GLU A 334 26.84 1.76 -9.69
CA GLU A 334 27.86 2.63 -10.32
C GLU A 334 29.27 2.27 -9.81
N PRO A 335 29.80 1.04 -10.08
CA PRO A 335 31.09 0.60 -9.55
C PRO A 335 32.26 1.50 -9.96
N GLU A 336 32.18 2.13 -11.12
CA GLU A 336 33.17 3.07 -11.66
C GLU A 336 33.48 4.23 -10.71
N LYS A 337 32.54 4.63 -9.84
CA LYS A 337 32.78 5.70 -8.84
C LYS A 337 33.87 5.35 -7.83
N TYR A 338 34.16 4.06 -7.67
CA TYR A 338 35.18 3.55 -6.75
C TYR A 338 36.48 3.18 -7.47
N GLU A 339 36.55 3.35 -8.80
CA GLU A 339 37.78 3.20 -9.58
C GLU A 339 38.62 4.49 -9.57
N GLU A 340 38.01 5.64 -9.27
CA GLU A 340 38.71 6.91 -9.09
C GLU A 340 39.68 6.86 -7.91
N GLY A 341 40.95 7.23 -8.16
CA GLY A 341 42.06 6.98 -7.24
C GLY A 341 41.91 7.55 -5.82
N ASP A 342 41.27 8.71 -5.66
CA ASP A 342 41.05 9.30 -4.32
C ASP A 342 40.08 8.46 -3.48
N ILE A 343 38.94 8.07 -4.05
CA ILE A 343 37.94 7.24 -3.36
C ILE A 343 38.47 5.82 -3.14
N ALA A 344 39.11 5.23 -4.16
CA ALA A 344 39.69 3.89 -4.09
C ALA A 344 40.74 3.79 -2.96
N SER A 345 41.61 4.79 -2.84
CA SER A 345 42.66 4.85 -1.79
C SER A 345 42.10 4.98 -0.38
N ARG A 346 40.84 5.43 -0.25
CA ARG A 346 40.17 5.64 1.03
C ARG A 346 39.45 4.40 1.56
N LEU A 347 39.20 3.38 0.74
CA LEU A 347 38.59 2.12 1.19
C LEU A 347 39.51 1.37 2.16
N ALA A 348 38.91 0.62 3.09
CA ALA A 348 39.64 -0.32 3.95
C ALA A 348 40.37 -1.40 3.13
N LYS A 349 41.43 -2.00 3.70
CA LYS A 349 42.29 -2.93 2.97
C LYS A 349 41.52 -4.23 2.66
N GLY A 350 41.59 -4.68 1.40
CA GLY A 350 40.94 -5.95 0.98
C GLY A 350 39.43 -5.86 0.71
N VAL A 351 38.85 -4.65 0.79
CA VAL A 351 37.51 -4.36 0.29
C VAL A 351 37.49 -4.47 -1.23
N THR A 352 36.50 -5.17 -1.77
CA THR A 352 36.25 -5.25 -3.22
C THR A 352 34.93 -4.59 -3.56
N VAL A 353 34.85 -3.99 -4.74
CA VAL A 353 33.65 -3.31 -5.25
C VAL A 353 33.10 -4.09 -6.42
N HIS A 354 31.78 -4.34 -6.42
CA HIS A 354 31.10 -5.11 -7.47
C HIS A 354 29.83 -4.40 -7.91
N HIS A 355 29.36 -4.74 -9.12
CA HIS A 355 28.06 -4.27 -9.58
C HIS A 355 26.95 -5.03 -8.84
N ARG A 356 25.80 -4.38 -8.62
CA ARG A 356 24.64 -4.99 -7.94
C ARG A 356 24.06 -6.25 -8.58
N ASP A 357 24.40 -6.51 -9.84
CA ASP A 357 23.98 -7.72 -10.54
C ASP A 357 24.71 -8.96 -10.00
N ASP A 358 25.85 -8.78 -9.34
CA ASP A 358 26.65 -9.86 -8.75
C ASP A 358 26.24 -10.18 -7.30
N LEU A 359 25.23 -9.47 -6.75
CA LEU A 359 24.83 -9.57 -5.35
C LEU A 359 24.51 -11.00 -4.90
N ASP A 360 23.82 -11.80 -5.73
CA ASP A 360 23.48 -13.18 -5.36
C ASP A 360 24.72 -14.05 -5.20
N ALA A 361 25.67 -13.94 -6.14
CA ALA A 361 26.95 -14.67 -6.07
C ALA A 361 27.78 -14.25 -4.85
N ILE A 362 27.84 -12.95 -4.56
CA ILE A 362 28.53 -12.40 -3.39
C ILE A 362 27.88 -12.89 -2.10
N GLN A 363 26.55 -12.85 -2.00
CA GLN A 363 25.85 -13.35 -0.80
C GLN A 363 26.10 -14.84 -0.57
N LYS A 364 26.12 -15.66 -1.64
CA LYS A 364 26.47 -17.10 -1.54
C LYS A 364 27.89 -17.29 -1.00
N GLN A 365 28.85 -16.48 -1.45
CA GLN A 365 30.21 -16.53 -0.91
C GLN A 365 30.26 -16.11 0.56
N MET A 366 29.58 -15.02 0.93
CA MET A 366 29.56 -14.48 2.29
C MET A 366 28.96 -15.44 3.32
N ARG A 367 27.93 -16.20 2.93
CA ARG A 367 27.27 -17.20 3.78
C ARG A 367 28.22 -18.30 4.27
N GLU A 368 29.22 -18.66 3.46
CA GLU A 368 30.15 -19.75 3.77
C GLU A 368 31.35 -19.28 4.63
N ILE A 369 31.47 -17.97 4.88
CA ILE A 369 32.55 -17.38 5.70
C ILE A 369 32.14 -17.42 7.18
N LYS A 370 33.00 -18.02 8.02
CA LYS A 370 32.80 -18.02 9.47
C LYS A 370 33.05 -16.63 10.07
N GLY A 371 32.22 -16.26 11.04
CA GLY A 371 32.24 -14.96 11.72
C GLY A 371 31.35 -13.89 11.05
N CYS A 372 31.49 -12.65 11.50
CA CYS A 372 30.67 -11.55 11.04
C CYS A 372 31.24 -10.93 9.76
N THR A 373 30.45 -10.89 8.68
CA THR A 373 30.78 -10.30 7.38
C THR A 373 29.83 -9.14 7.05
N VAL A 374 30.23 -8.26 6.13
CA VAL A 374 29.44 -7.08 5.76
C VAL A 374 29.37 -6.88 4.25
N ILE A 375 28.17 -6.62 3.76
CA ILE A 375 27.90 -6.09 2.42
C ILE A 375 27.39 -4.66 2.59
N ILE A 376 28.13 -3.68 2.09
CA ILE A 376 27.66 -2.31 1.96
C ILE A 376 27.01 -2.19 0.58
N TYR A 377 25.68 -2.09 0.56
CA TYR A 377 24.93 -1.88 -0.66
C TYR A 377 24.76 -0.37 -0.86
N ASP A 378 25.51 0.23 -1.78
CA ASP A 378 25.50 1.68 -2.03
C ASP A 378 24.61 2.02 -3.22
N GLN A 379 23.43 2.56 -2.91
CA GLN A 379 22.49 3.08 -3.90
C GLN A 379 21.51 4.07 -3.24
N THR A 380 21.47 5.32 -3.71
CA THR A 380 20.64 6.39 -3.13
C THR A 380 19.14 6.05 -3.12
N CYS A 381 18.44 6.48 -2.07
CA CYS A 381 16.99 6.34 -1.92
C CYS A 381 16.22 6.85 -3.15
N ALA A 382 15.30 6.04 -3.68
CA ALA A 382 14.57 6.37 -4.92
C ALA A 382 13.71 7.64 -4.81
N THR A 383 13.09 7.87 -3.65
CA THR A 383 12.31 9.10 -3.40
C THR A 383 13.21 10.32 -3.36
N GLU A 384 14.42 10.19 -2.81
CA GLU A 384 15.39 11.27 -2.74
C GLU A 384 16.02 11.55 -4.12
N LYS A 385 16.35 10.52 -4.91
CA LYS A 385 16.72 10.68 -6.34
C LYS A 385 15.68 11.53 -7.09
N ARG A 386 14.38 11.25 -6.90
CA ARG A 386 13.29 12.03 -7.52
C ARG A 386 13.27 13.48 -7.06
N ARG A 387 13.44 13.75 -5.75
CA ARG A 387 13.45 15.11 -5.19
C ARG A 387 14.64 15.92 -5.69
N ARG A 388 15.84 15.36 -5.66
CA ARG A 388 17.07 16.00 -6.15
C ARG A 388 16.98 16.32 -7.63
N ARG A 389 16.47 15.40 -8.46
CA ARG A 389 16.19 15.63 -9.88
C ARG A 389 15.19 16.76 -10.11
N LYS A 390 14.08 16.81 -9.35
CA LYS A 390 13.10 17.91 -9.42
C LYS A 390 13.71 19.27 -9.02
N ARG A 391 14.64 19.28 -8.08
CA ARG A 391 15.39 20.47 -7.63
C ARG A 391 16.60 20.83 -8.51
N GLY A 392 16.91 20.02 -9.53
CA GLY A 392 18.09 20.23 -10.39
C GLY A 392 19.44 19.92 -9.72
N THR A 393 19.46 19.23 -8.57
CA THR A 393 20.68 18.90 -7.80
C THR A 393 21.22 17.49 -8.08
N MET A 394 20.56 16.74 -8.96
CA MET A 394 21.00 15.43 -9.43
C MET A 394 20.60 15.29 -10.91
N VAL A 395 21.47 14.67 -11.70
CA VAL A 395 21.22 14.40 -13.13
C VAL A 395 19.92 13.60 -13.27
N ASP A 396 19.03 14.06 -14.16
CA ASP A 396 17.86 13.30 -14.55
C ASP A 396 18.17 12.52 -15.85
N PRO A 397 18.31 11.18 -15.80
CA PRO A 397 18.72 10.43 -17.00
C PRO A 397 17.70 10.59 -18.11
N ALA A 398 18.14 10.96 -19.32
CA ALA A 398 17.31 11.08 -20.53
C ALA A 398 16.97 9.70 -21.11
N LYS A 399 16.50 8.77 -20.27
CA LYS A 399 16.15 7.40 -20.63
C LYS A 399 14.86 6.99 -19.93
N ARG A 400 13.87 6.55 -20.71
CA ARG A 400 12.53 6.14 -20.25
C ARG A 400 12.19 4.77 -20.81
N VAL A 401 11.44 3.97 -20.04
CA VAL A 401 11.02 2.62 -20.45
C VAL A 401 9.57 2.66 -20.87
N VAL A 402 9.26 2.08 -22.03
CA VAL A 402 7.91 1.91 -22.57
C VAL A 402 7.66 0.42 -22.81
N ILE A 403 6.42 -0.01 -22.63
CA ILE A 403 5.98 -1.37 -22.95
C ILE A 403 4.99 -1.28 -24.11
N ASN A 404 5.25 -2.03 -25.18
CA ASN A 404 4.26 -2.27 -26.22
C ASN A 404 3.20 -3.25 -25.71
N GLU A 405 2.00 -2.76 -25.42
CA GLU A 405 0.88 -3.53 -24.84
C GLU A 405 0.45 -4.71 -25.73
N LEU A 406 0.56 -4.60 -27.06
CA LEU A 406 0.21 -5.68 -27.98
C LEU A 406 1.24 -6.81 -28.00
N VAL A 407 2.50 -6.51 -27.65
CA VAL A 407 3.58 -7.49 -27.48
C VAL A 407 3.58 -8.03 -26.04
N CYS A 408 3.06 -7.31 -25.06
CA CYS A 408 3.04 -7.81 -23.69
C CYS A 408 2.12 -9.04 -23.57
N GLU A 409 2.59 -10.11 -22.92
CA GLU A 409 1.76 -11.28 -22.60
C GLU A 409 1.11 -11.21 -21.21
N GLY A 410 1.34 -10.12 -20.45
CA GLY A 410 0.77 -9.96 -19.11
C GLY A 410 1.31 -10.95 -18.07
N CYS A 411 2.47 -11.58 -18.32
CA CYS A 411 3.04 -12.65 -17.49
C CYS A 411 3.52 -12.21 -16.09
N GLY A 412 3.76 -10.92 -15.86
CA GLY A 412 4.22 -10.40 -14.57
C GLY A 412 5.72 -10.60 -14.27
N ASP A 413 6.51 -11.23 -15.15
CA ASP A 413 7.94 -11.46 -14.88
C ASP A 413 8.73 -10.14 -14.67
N CYS A 414 8.35 -9.07 -15.35
CA CYS A 414 8.90 -7.74 -15.07
C CYS A 414 8.64 -7.24 -13.63
N SER A 415 7.50 -7.61 -13.04
CA SER A 415 7.19 -7.35 -11.63
C SER A 415 7.99 -8.26 -10.70
N VAL A 416 8.13 -9.55 -11.04
CA VAL A 416 9.00 -10.50 -10.30
C VAL A 416 10.44 -9.98 -10.25
N GLN A 417 10.98 -9.53 -11.38
CA GLN A 417 12.35 -9.04 -11.45
C GLN A 417 12.55 -7.69 -10.72
N SER A 418 11.60 -6.75 -10.83
CA SER A 418 11.79 -5.38 -10.33
C SER A 418 11.12 -5.04 -9.01
N ASN A 419 10.11 -5.80 -8.60
CA ASN A 419 9.26 -5.51 -7.45
C ASN A 419 8.72 -4.07 -7.45
N CYS A 420 8.36 -3.55 -8.62
CA CYS A 420 8.15 -2.12 -8.85
C CYS A 420 6.67 -1.77 -9.07
N LEU A 421 6.15 -0.83 -8.26
CA LEU A 421 4.77 -0.35 -8.34
C LEU A 421 4.46 0.44 -9.63
N SER A 422 5.46 0.95 -10.34
CA SER A 422 5.24 1.65 -11.62
C SER A 422 5.00 0.70 -12.80
N VAL A 423 5.07 -0.62 -12.62
CA VAL A 423 4.74 -1.63 -13.65
C VAL A 423 3.26 -2.00 -13.53
N GLU A 424 2.40 -1.05 -13.83
CA GLU A 424 0.96 -1.17 -13.59
C GLU A 424 0.29 -2.17 -14.53
N PRO A 425 -0.73 -2.91 -14.06
CA PRO A 425 -1.66 -3.60 -14.95
C PRO A 425 -2.48 -2.59 -15.77
N ILE A 426 -2.75 -2.93 -17.02
CA ILE A 426 -3.69 -2.20 -17.88
C ILE A 426 -4.60 -3.20 -18.60
N GLU A 427 -5.91 -2.95 -18.56
CA GLU A 427 -6.88 -3.73 -19.31
C GLU A 427 -6.88 -3.29 -20.78
N THR A 428 -6.78 -4.26 -21.69
CA THR A 428 -6.83 -4.02 -23.13
C THR A 428 -7.84 -4.96 -23.77
N GLU A 429 -8.18 -4.72 -25.04
CA GLU A 429 -9.06 -5.61 -25.80
C GLU A 429 -8.55 -7.06 -25.88
N PHE A 430 -7.23 -7.25 -25.83
CA PHE A 430 -6.55 -8.54 -25.90
C PHE A 430 -6.19 -9.09 -24.51
N GLY A 431 -6.93 -8.66 -23.49
CA GLY A 431 -6.73 -9.04 -22.09
C GLY A 431 -5.78 -8.10 -21.34
N ARG A 432 -5.43 -8.49 -20.12
CA ARG A 432 -4.61 -7.71 -19.22
C ARG A 432 -3.14 -7.67 -19.66
N LYS A 433 -2.58 -6.47 -19.70
CA LYS A 433 -1.19 -6.17 -20.11
C LYS A 433 -0.48 -5.36 -19.02
N ARG A 434 0.77 -4.99 -19.28
CA ARG A 434 1.58 -4.12 -18.41
C ARG A 434 1.89 -2.80 -19.10
N ARG A 435 1.94 -1.73 -18.32
CA ARG A 435 2.44 -0.42 -18.74
C ARG A 435 3.40 0.12 -17.70
N ILE A 436 4.27 1.05 -18.11
CA ILE A 436 5.09 1.82 -17.17
C ILE A 436 4.41 3.14 -16.90
N ASN A 437 4.08 3.41 -15.63
CA ASN A 437 3.63 4.72 -15.21
C ASN A 437 4.82 5.70 -15.24
N GLN A 438 4.81 6.62 -16.21
CA GLN A 438 5.89 7.57 -16.46
C GLN A 438 6.02 8.64 -15.36
N ASN A 439 4.94 8.92 -14.63
CA ASN A 439 4.88 9.95 -13.58
C ASN A 439 5.48 9.48 -12.25
N THR A 440 5.39 8.17 -11.98
CA THR A 440 5.88 7.55 -10.74
C THR A 440 7.19 6.79 -10.91
N CYS A 441 7.63 6.52 -12.14
CA CYS A 441 8.88 5.82 -12.42
C CYS A 441 10.12 6.63 -11.98
N ASN A 442 10.97 6.01 -11.14
CA ASN A 442 12.22 6.60 -10.64
C ASN A 442 13.47 6.20 -11.45
N LYS A 443 13.29 5.55 -12.63
CA LYS A 443 14.37 5.26 -13.60
C LYS A 443 15.46 4.32 -13.08
N ASP A 444 15.08 3.25 -12.37
CA ASP A 444 15.98 2.17 -11.92
C ASP A 444 16.21 1.07 -12.98
N TYR A 445 15.32 0.99 -13.98
CA TYR A 445 15.39 0.10 -15.13
C TYR A 445 15.37 -1.43 -14.86
N SER A 446 15.34 -1.89 -13.61
CA SER A 446 15.30 -3.33 -13.29
C SER A 446 14.11 -4.07 -13.91
N CYS A 447 13.01 -3.40 -14.24
CA CYS A 447 11.87 -4.02 -14.95
C CYS A 447 12.25 -4.55 -16.33
N VAL A 448 13.27 -3.97 -16.97
CA VAL A 448 13.80 -4.42 -18.27
C VAL A 448 14.48 -5.78 -18.15
N LYS A 449 14.89 -6.22 -16.95
CA LYS A 449 15.44 -7.57 -16.75
C LYS A 449 14.40 -8.68 -16.97
N GLY A 450 13.10 -8.36 -16.86
CA GLY A 450 12.04 -9.34 -17.13
C GLY A 450 12.08 -9.84 -18.57
N PHE A 451 12.00 -11.14 -18.79
CA PHE A 451 12.18 -11.79 -20.09
C PHE A 451 10.97 -11.57 -21.01
N CYS A 452 10.93 -10.38 -21.62
CA CYS A 452 9.84 -9.92 -22.49
C CYS A 452 10.39 -8.98 -23.58
N PRO A 453 10.06 -9.21 -24.87
CA PRO A 453 10.46 -8.35 -25.99
C PRO A 453 9.59 -7.10 -26.15
N SER A 454 8.60 -6.89 -25.28
CA SER A 454 7.73 -5.71 -25.32
C SER A 454 8.44 -4.43 -24.86
N PHE A 455 9.59 -4.55 -24.20
CA PHE A 455 10.32 -3.42 -23.62
C PHE A 455 11.08 -2.62 -24.66
N ILE A 456 10.91 -1.31 -24.59
CA ILE A 456 11.61 -0.32 -25.40
C ILE A 456 12.15 0.75 -24.46
N THR A 457 13.39 1.16 -24.68
CA THR A 457 13.95 2.34 -24.01
C THR A 457 14.03 3.50 -24.99
N VAL A 458 13.35 4.59 -24.64
CA VAL A 458 13.43 5.89 -25.31
C VAL A 458 14.61 6.64 -24.69
N GLU A 459 15.63 6.94 -25.48
CA GLU A 459 16.86 7.62 -25.04
C GLU A 459 17.02 8.97 -25.77
N GLY A 460 17.33 10.04 -25.04
CA GLY A 460 17.49 11.42 -25.55
C GLY A 460 16.25 12.31 -25.39
N GLY A 461 15.04 11.74 -25.55
CA GLY A 461 13.79 12.49 -25.50
C GLY A 461 13.28 12.83 -24.11
N GLN A 462 12.44 13.87 -24.05
CA GLN A 462 11.67 14.22 -22.87
C GLN A 462 10.23 13.77 -23.03
N LEU A 463 9.55 13.52 -21.91
CA LEU A 463 8.09 13.43 -21.95
C LEU A 463 7.59 14.77 -22.42
N LYS A 464 6.65 14.78 -23.36
CA LYS A 464 5.98 16.01 -23.80
C LYS A 464 5.53 16.78 -22.57
N GLY A 465 6.20 17.91 -22.34
CA GLY A 465 5.85 18.81 -21.27
C GLY A 465 4.42 19.29 -21.47
N LYS A 466 3.70 19.50 -20.37
CA LYS A 466 2.58 20.43 -20.43
C LYS A 466 3.16 21.76 -20.92
N LYS A 467 2.55 22.37 -21.93
CA LYS A 467 2.89 23.73 -22.34
C LYS A 467 3.02 24.61 -21.09
N LYS A 468 4.12 25.36 -20.99
CA LYS A 468 4.34 26.31 -19.89
C LYS A 468 3.22 27.35 -19.89
N GLU A 469 2.86 27.84 -18.71
CA GLU A 469 2.02 29.03 -18.56
C GLU A 469 2.54 30.17 -19.44
N GLY A 470 1.66 30.77 -20.24
CA GLY A 470 1.96 31.90 -21.12
C GLY A 470 1.91 31.62 -22.62
N ASP A 471 1.74 30.37 -23.05
CA ASP A 471 1.43 30.06 -24.45
C ASP A 471 -0.07 30.29 -24.67
N ASP A 472 -0.43 31.23 -25.55
CA ASP A 472 -1.75 31.85 -25.78
C ASP A 472 -2.87 30.91 -26.32
N LYS A 473 -2.86 29.64 -25.90
CA LYS A 473 -3.82 28.57 -26.27
C LYS A 473 -3.95 27.51 -25.17
N ASP A 474 -4.13 27.88 -23.90
CA ASP A 474 -4.55 26.91 -22.87
C ASP A 474 -6.06 26.64 -23.06
N ALA A 475 -6.39 25.68 -23.93
CA ALA A 475 -7.76 25.34 -24.31
C ALA A 475 -8.58 24.65 -23.19
N ARG A 476 -8.09 24.68 -21.95
CA ARG A 476 -8.75 24.09 -20.78
C ARG A 476 -9.74 25.10 -20.20
N PRO A 477 -10.95 24.65 -19.79
CA PRO A 477 -11.93 25.55 -19.19
C PRO A 477 -11.38 26.18 -17.90
N ASN A 478 -11.74 27.43 -17.64
CA ASN A 478 -11.39 28.14 -16.41
C ASN A 478 -12.64 28.24 -15.51
N PRO A 479 -12.63 27.73 -14.27
CA PRO A 479 -13.80 27.76 -13.41
C PRO A 479 -14.08 29.15 -12.85
N PHE A 480 -13.11 30.07 -12.85
CA PHE A 480 -13.30 31.45 -12.37
C PHE A 480 -14.05 32.34 -13.37
N THR A 481 -14.19 31.91 -14.63
CA THR A 481 -14.93 32.66 -15.68
C THR A 481 -16.37 32.18 -15.84
N LEU A 482 -16.77 31.12 -15.14
CA LEU A 482 -18.12 30.58 -15.16
C LEU A 482 -19.01 31.27 -14.10
N PRO A 483 -20.35 31.17 -14.18
CA PRO A 483 -21.25 31.79 -13.22
C PRO A 483 -20.93 31.43 -11.76
N PRO A 484 -21.21 32.34 -10.81
CA PRO A 484 -20.95 32.11 -9.38
C PRO A 484 -21.76 30.92 -8.86
N LEU A 485 -21.17 30.15 -7.95
CA LEU A 485 -21.82 29.04 -7.28
C LEU A 485 -22.62 29.53 -6.07
N PRO A 486 -23.70 28.83 -5.69
CA PRO A 486 -24.36 29.09 -4.41
C PRO A 486 -23.43 28.75 -3.25
N GLU A 487 -23.37 29.63 -2.25
CA GLU A 487 -22.62 29.38 -1.02
C GLU A 487 -23.36 28.35 -0.14
N PRO A 488 -22.70 27.28 0.34
CA PRO A 488 -23.34 26.26 1.16
C PRO A 488 -23.56 26.75 2.60
N SER A 489 -24.55 26.16 3.28
CA SER A 489 -24.61 26.25 4.74
C SER A 489 -23.51 25.40 5.35
N LEU A 490 -22.63 26.04 6.14
CA LEU A 490 -21.51 25.37 6.79
C LEU A 490 -21.97 24.75 8.13
N PRO A 491 -21.40 23.61 8.53
CA PRO A 491 -21.75 22.97 9.79
C PRO A 491 -21.26 23.80 10.99
N LEU A 492 -22.03 23.77 12.06
CA LEU A 492 -21.64 24.35 13.35
C LEU A 492 -20.71 23.38 14.08
N ALA A 493 -19.62 23.93 14.64
CA ALA A 493 -18.62 23.16 15.39
C ALA A 493 -18.72 23.43 16.90
N GLU A 494 -19.95 23.51 17.44
CA GLU A 494 -20.15 23.68 18.90
C GLU A 494 -19.62 22.47 19.68
N THR A 495 -19.83 21.28 19.13
CA THR A 495 -19.13 20.06 19.51
C THR A 495 -18.04 19.75 18.48
N PRO A 496 -17.02 18.96 18.82
CA PRO A 496 -15.97 18.59 17.87
C PRO A 496 -16.54 17.94 16.61
N TRP A 497 -16.31 18.60 15.47
CA TRP A 497 -16.62 18.11 14.15
C TRP A 497 -15.50 17.18 13.67
N GLY A 498 -15.79 15.89 13.61
CA GLY A 498 -14.83 14.83 13.30
C GLY A 498 -14.68 14.60 11.80
N ILE A 499 -13.49 14.86 11.26
CA ILE A 499 -13.14 14.61 9.86
C ILE A 499 -12.08 13.51 9.78
N VAL A 500 -12.29 12.52 8.93
CA VAL A 500 -11.29 11.50 8.60
C VAL A 500 -10.91 11.64 7.13
N VAL A 501 -9.64 11.88 6.85
CA VAL A 501 -9.10 11.82 5.48
C VAL A 501 -8.41 10.49 5.30
N ALA A 502 -8.85 9.71 4.31
CA ALA A 502 -8.38 8.36 4.05
C ALA A 502 -7.78 8.28 2.64
N GLY A 503 -6.51 7.88 2.52
CA GLY A 503 -5.89 7.79 1.20
C GLY A 503 -4.52 7.10 1.19
N VAL A 504 -3.82 7.22 0.07
CA VAL A 504 -2.51 6.59 -0.13
C VAL A 504 -1.38 7.52 0.34
N GLY A 505 -0.39 6.96 1.04
CA GLY A 505 0.80 7.69 1.44
C GLY A 505 1.50 8.36 0.26
N GLY A 506 1.92 9.61 0.45
CA GLY A 506 2.63 10.39 -0.57
C GLY A 506 1.76 11.02 -1.67
N THR A 507 0.42 10.98 -1.56
CA THR A 507 -0.51 11.68 -2.47
C THR A 507 -1.04 13.01 -1.94
N GLY A 508 -0.68 13.40 -0.71
CA GLY A 508 -1.12 14.66 -0.09
C GLY A 508 -2.27 14.54 0.91
N VAL A 509 -2.52 13.34 1.47
CA VAL A 509 -3.56 13.11 2.50
C VAL A 509 -3.33 14.00 3.73
N ILE A 510 -2.08 14.02 4.25
CA ILE A 510 -1.67 14.84 5.39
C ILE A 510 -1.80 16.34 5.08
N THR A 511 -1.58 16.73 3.82
CA THR A 511 -1.71 18.13 3.40
C THR A 511 -3.13 18.65 3.58
N ILE A 512 -4.17 17.81 3.41
CA ILE A 512 -5.55 18.23 3.71
C ILE A 512 -5.68 18.58 5.20
N GLY A 513 -5.14 17.75 6.10
CA GLY A 513 -5.12 18.03 7.54
C GLY A 513 -4.42 19.35 7.86
N GLN A 514 -3.28 19.63 7.24
CA GLN A 514 -2.54 20.90 7.39
C GLN A 514 -3.34 22.10 6.90
N LEU A 515 -4.01 22.00 5.74
CA LEU A 515 -4.85 23.08 5.20
C LEU A 515 -6.04 23.37 6.11
N LEU A 516 -6.74 22.32 6.56
CA LEU A 516 -7.85 22.45 7.51
C LEU A 516 -7.37 23.06 8.84
N GLY A 517 -6.21 22.63 9.34
CA GLY A 517 -5.68 23.13 10.59
C GLY A 517 -5.26 24.59 10.53
N MET A 518 -4.62 25.02 9.45
CA MET A 518 -4.29 26.42 9.23
C MET A 518 -5.55 27.28 9.06
N ALA A 519 -6.55 26.81 8.30
CA ALA A 519 -7.81 27.51 8.13
C ALA A 519 -8.59 27.63 9.46
N ALA A 520 -8.64 26.59 10.29
CA ALA A 520 -9.22 26.64 11.63
C ALA A 520 -8.47 27.61 12.55
N HIS A 521 -7.13 27.62 12.48
CA HIS A 521 -6.30 28.55 13.24
C HIS A 521 -6.57 30.02 12.86
N LEU A 522 -6.70 30.31 11.56
CA LEU A 522 -7.05 31.66 11.07
C LEU A 522 -8.41 32.14 11.58
N GLU A 523 -9.34 31.22 11.87
CA GLU A 523 -10.66 31.53 12.44
C GLU A 523 -10.69 31.54 13.98
N GLY A 524 -9.56 31.27 14.65
CA GLY A 524 -9.49 31.18 16.11
C GLY A 524 -10.19 29.95 16.71
N LYS A 525 -10.48 28.93 15.89
CA LYS A 525 -11.13 27.69 16.31
C LYS A 525 -10.16 26.72 16.97
N GLY A 526 -10.70 25.85 17.82
CA GLY A 526 -10.00 24.66 18.30
C GLY A 526 -9.74 23.67 17.17
N ILE A 527 -8.52 23.15 17.11
CA ILE A 527 -8.11 22.17 16.09
C ILE A 527 -7.15 21.16 16.70
N VAL A 528 -7.38 19.88 16.41
CA VAL A 528 -6.40 18.81 16.61
C VAL A 528 -6.32 17.97 15.34
N THR A 529 -5.11 17.71 14.89
CA THR A 529 -4.81 16.82 13.75
C THR A 529 -3.91 15.69 14.20
N GLN A 530 -4.31 14.45 13.93
CA GLN A 530 -3.51 13.25 14.16
C GLN A 530 -3.31 12.51 12.84
N ASP A 531 -2.08 12.53 12.36
CA ASP A 531 -1.67 11.86 11.13
C ASP A 531 -1.10 10.47 11.42
N ALA A 532 -1.65 9.46 10.76
CA ALA A 532 -1.11 8.11 10.69
C ALA A 532 -0.44 7.90 9.34
N ALA A 533 0.79 8.38 9.21
CA ALA A 533 1.67 8.03 8.10
C ALA A 533 2.06 6.55 8.26
N GLY A 534 1.50 5.65 7.44
CA GLY A 534 1.89 4.24 7.44
C GLY A 534 3.40 4.06 7.22
N LEU A 535 3.91 2.85 7.47
CA LEU A 535 5.35 2.54 7.32
C LEU A 535 5.91 2.85 5.92
N ALA A 536 5.08 2.71 4.88
CA ALA A 536 5.47 3.01 3.53
C ALA A 536 5.32 4.50 3.23
N GLN A 537 6.42 5.12 2.79
CA GLN A 537 6.41 6.50 2.26
C GLN A 537 5.46 6.68 1.07
N LYS A 538 5.23 5.62 0.28
CA LYS A 538 4.29 5.60 -0.85
C LYS A 538 3.59 4.26 -0.98
N GLY A 539 2.34 4.27 -1.43
CA GLY A 539 1.58 3.06 -1.79
C GLY A 539 0.87 2.37 -0.61
N GLY A 540 1.27 2.65 0.63
CA GLY A 540 0.56 2.20 1.84
C GLY A 540 -0.63 3.10 2.18
N ALA A 541 -1.51 2.60 3.05
CA ALA A 541 -2.61 3.39 3.60
C ALA A 541 -2.12 4.51 4.52
N THR A 542 -2.81 5.64 4.52
CA THR A 542 -2.53 6.80 5.36
C THR A 542 -3.84 7.46 5.77
N TRP A 543 -3.92 7.90 7.01
CA TRP A 543 -5.08 8.58 7.57
C TRP A 543 -4.68 9.90 8.22
N SER A 544 -5.55 10.89 8.12
CA SER A 544 -5.53 12.09 8.96
C SER A 544 -6.85 12.14 9.71
N HIS A 545 -6.80 12.08 11.03
CA HIS A 545 -7.94 12.40 11.89
C HIS A 545 -7.87 13.89 12.23
N ILE A 546 -8.95 14.61 12.01
CA ILE A 546 -9.05 16.03 12.33
C ILE A 546 -10.28 16.24 13.19
N GLN A 547 -10.13 17.00 14.27
CA GLN A 547 -11.26 17.50 15.05
C GLN A 547 -11.21 19.03 15.05
N ILE A 548 -12.32 19.66 14.67
CA ILE A 548 -12.50 21.11 14.69
C ILE A 548 -13.65 21.44 15.64
N ALA A 549 -13.43 22.38 16.55
CA ALA A 549 -14.47 22.91 17.44
C ALA A 549 -14.35 24.43 17.52
N ASN A 550 -15.44 25.12 17.88
CA ASN A 550 -15.43 26.57 18.09
C ASN A 550 -14.47 26.98 19.20
N ARG A 551 -14.19 26.09 20.15
CA ARG A 551 -13.23 26.30 21.25
C ARG A 551 -12.29 25.11 21.39
N ALA A 552 -11.03 25.36 21.73
CA ALA A 552 -10.02 24.32 21.87
C ALA A 552 -10.30 23.32 23.01
N ASP A 553 -10.90 23.78 24.11
CA ASP A 553 -11.23 22.98 25.29
C ASP A 553 -12.39 21.98 25.06
N ALA A 554 -13.16 22.14 23.98
CA ALA A 554 -14.19 21.19 23.57
C ALA A 554 -13.60 19.90 22.96
N ILE A 555 -12.34 19.92 22.52
CA ILE A 555 -11.67 18.76 21.91
C ILE A 555 -10.95 17.98 23.01
N LEU A 556 -11.46 16.78 23.34
CA LEU A 556 -10.94 15.97 24.44
C LEU A 556 -10.00 14.84 23.99
N THR A 557 -10.06 14.43 22.71
CA THR A 557 -9.19 13.39 22.15
C THR A 557 -8.63 13.82 20.79
N THR A 558 -7.56 13.16 20.35
CA THR A 558 -6.89 13.45 19.08
C THR A 558 -7.47 12.66 17.90
N LYS A 559 -8.17 11.55 18.16
CA LYS A 559 -8.67 10.63 17.14
C LYS A 559 -10.19 10.73 17.03
N VAL A 560 -10.73 10.70 15.82
CA VAL A 560 -12.18 10.55 15.63
C VAL A 560 -12.61 9.17 16.12
N GLY A 561 -13.58 9.12 17.04
CA GLY A 561 -14.00 7.89 17.71
C GLY A 561 -14.87 6.97 16.86
N THR A 562 -15.27 5.85 17.47
CA THR A 562 -16.12 4.84 16.82
C THR A 562 -17.50 5.42 16.52
N ALA A 563 -17.88 5.37 15.24
CA ALA A 563 -19.16 5.87 14.74
C ALA A 563 -19.41 7.37 15.03
N GLU A 564 -18.34 8.18 15.00
CA GLU A 564 -18.36 9.61 15.29
C GLU A 564 -17.87 10.52 14.16
N ALA A 565 -17.44 9.97 13.03
CA ALA A 565 -17.07 10.81 11.90
C ALA A 565 -18.30 11.57 11.37
N ASP A 566 -18.17 12.87 11.21
CA ASP A 566 -19.16 13.72 10.53
C ASP A 566 -18.86 13.79 9.03
N LEU A 567 -17.57 13.80 8.68
CA LEU A 567 -17.10 13.78 7.29
C LEU A 567 -15.97 12.75 7.11
N VAL A 568 -16.06 11.95 6.06
CA VAL A 568 -14.93 11.19 5.53
C VAL A 568 -14.57 11.71 4.13
N ILE A 569 -13.32 12.15 3.95
CA ILE A 569 -12.76 12.48 2.64
C ILE A 569 -11.94 11.27 2.18
N GLY A 570 -12.55 10.43 1.36
CA GLY A 570 -11.96 9.25 0.78
C GLY A 570 -11.19 9.56 -0.49
N CYS A 571 -9.88 9.82 -0.38
CA CYS A 571 -9.01 10.05 -1.53
C CYS A 571 -8.65 8.75 -2.28
N ASP A 572 -8.90 7.58 -1.68
CA ASP A 572 -8.71 6.25 -2.28
C ASP A 572 -9.80 5.27 -1.82
N PRO A 573 -10.48 4.52 -2.72
CA PRO A 573 -11.57 3.63 -2.34
C PRO A 573 -11.16 2.53 -1.36
N ILE A 574 -9.99 1.91 -1.54
CA ILE A 574 -9.53 0.79 -0.70
C ILE A 574 -9.27 1.28 0.73
N VAL A 575 -8.60 2.43 0.89
CA VAL A 575 -8.34 2.99 2.23
C VAL A 575 -9.63 3.52 2.87
N THR A 576 -10.56 4.03 2.07
CA THR A 576 -11.88 4.49 2.56
C THR A 576 -12.73 3.31 3.05
N ALA A 577 -12.67 2.17 2.35
CA ALA A 577 -13.32 0.92 2.71
C ALA A 577 -12.53 0.07 3.72
N ASN A 578 -11.39 0.55 4.23
CA ASN A 578 -10.62 -0.14 5.24
C ASN A 578 -11.35 -0.13 6.59
N LYS A 579 -11.20 -1.21 7.38
CA LYS A 579 -11.80 -1.35 8.71
C LYS A 579 -11.54 -0.15 9.63
N SER A 580 -10.35 0.45 9.57
CA SER A 580 -9.96 1.61 10.38
C SER A 580 -10.74 2.88 10.04
N THR A 581 -11.22 3.01 8.80
CA THR A 581 -12.07 4.13 8.36
C THR A 581 -13.54 3.79 8.61
N LEU A 582 -13.97 2.59 8.21
CA LEU A 582 -15.36 2.14 8.33
C LEU A 582 -15.85 2.20 9.78
N VAL A 583 -15.00 1.86 10.77
CA VAL A 583 -15.37 1.91 12.20
C VAL A 583 -15.76 3.30 12.69
N ALA A 584 -15.25 4.36 12.05
CA ALA A 584 -15.59 5.75 12.40
C ALA A 584 -16.92 6.21 11.77
N MET A 585 -17.43 5.50 10.74
CA MET A 585 -18.65 5.88 10.02
C MET A 585 -19.93 5.42 10.71
N ARG A 586 -20.98 6.25 10.61
CA ARG A 586 -22.34 5.96 11.09
C ARG A 586 -23.39 6.45 10.11
N GLU A 587 -24.35 5.59 9.80
CA GLU A 587 -25.54 5.96 9.03
C GLU A 587 -26.31 7.11 9.71
N GLY A 588 -26.77 8.07 8.91
CA GLY A 588 -27.47 9.27 9.38
C GLY A 588 -26.58 10.34 10.02
N ARG A 589 -25.27 10.11 10.16
CA ARG A 589 -24.31 11.12 10.66
C ARG A 589 -23.22 11.41 9.62
N THR A 590 -22.53 10.37 9.18
CA THR A 590 -21.32 10.52 8.37
C THR A 590 -21.66 10.81 6.92
N TYR A 591 -21.13 11.91 6.38
CA TYR A 591 -21.07 12.12 4.94
C TYR A 591 -19.72 11.63 4.40
N VAL A 592 -19.72 10.95 3.25
CA VAL A 592 -18.49 10.50 2.60
C VAL A 592 -18.34 11.17 1.23
N ALA A 593 -17.27 11.92 1.03
CA ALA A 593 -16.82 12.36 -0.29
C ALA A 593 -15.74 11.38 -0.76
N MET A 594 -16.03 10.53 -1.74
CA MET A 594 -15.16 9.44 -2.18
C MET A 594 -14.72 9.61 -3.64
N ASN A 595 -13.40 9.57 -3.85
CA ASN A 595 -12.79 9.40 -5.15
C ASN A 595 -12.95 7.93 -5.58
N THR A 596 -13.48 7.66 -6.77
CA THR A 596 -13.72 6.29 -7.27
C THR A 596 -12.56 5.74 -8.11
N HIS A 597 -11.48 6.51 -8.30
CA HIS A 597 -10.38 6.10 -9.16
C HIS A 597 -9.67 4.84 -8.67
N GLY A 598 -9.62 3.82 -9.54
CA GLY A 598 -9.03 2.52 -9.22
C GLY A 598 -7.51 2.50 -9.34
N THR A 599 -6.79 2.74 -8.24
CA THR A 599 -5.32 2.64 -8.21
C THR A 599 -4.86 1.25 -7.75
N PRO A 600 -3.97 0.56 -8.50
CA PRO A 600 -3.49 -0.76 -8.10
C PRO A 600 -2.80 -0.80 -6.72
N THR A 601 -2.91 -1.92 -6.01
CA THR A 601 -2.17 -2.18 -4.76
C THR A 601 -0.92 -3.01 -5.04
N ALA A 602 0.00 -3.09 -4.08
CA ALA A 602 1.20 -3.92 -4.23
C ALA A 602 0.91 -5.42 -4.51
N ALA A 603 -0.30 -5.89 -4.21
CA ALA A 603 -0.73 -7.26 -4.47
C ALA A 603 -0.59 -7.67 -5.95
N PHE A 604 -0.68 -6.73 -6.90
CA PHE A 604 -0.50 -7.08 -8.32
C PHE A 604 0.93 -7.56 -8.64
N VAL A 605 1.91 -7.21 -7.81
CA VAL A 605 3.33 -7.53 -8.04
C VAL A 605 3.55 -9.04 -7.94
N THR A 606 2.88 -9.69 -6.97
CA THR A 606 2.91 -11.14 -6.75
C THR A 606 1.75 -11.86 -7.43
N ASN A 607 0.63 -11.19 -7.68
CA ASN A 607 -0.53 -11.73 -8.38
C ASN A 607 -0.79 -11.00 -9.71
N PRO A 608 -0.39 -11.57 -10.86
CA PRO A 608 -0.58 -10.92 -12.15
C PRO A 608 -2.04 -10.62 -12.53
N ASP A 609 -2.98 -11.37 -11.96
CA ASP A 609 -4.42 -11.32 -12.24
C ASP A 609 -5.22 -10.51 -11.23
N TRP A 610 -4.56 -9.90 -10.25
CA TRP A 610 -5.20 -9.08 -9.20
C TRP A 610 -6.14 -8.01 -9.78
N GLN A 611 -7.40 -7.95 -9.34
CA GLN A 611 -8.36 -6.96 -9.81
C GLN A 611 -8.64 -5.92 -8.73
N PHE A 612 -8.86 -4.67 -9.16
CA PHE A 612 -9.24 -3.60 -8.26
C PHE A 612 -10.68 -3.84 -7.77
N PRO A 613 -10.93 -3.93 -6.44
CA PRO A 613 -12.21 -4.32 -5.88
C PRO A 613 -13.18 -3.12 -5.77
N ALA A 614 -13.43 -2.41 -6.88
CA ALA A 614 -14.26 -1.19 -6.91
C ALA A 614 -15.63 -1.41 -6.27
N ALA A 615 -16.40 -2.37 -6.80
CA ALA A 615 -17.76 -2.63 -6.34
C ALA A 615 -17.83 -3.02 -4.85
N ASN A 616 -16.84 -3.77 -4.36
CA ASN A 616 -16.78 -4.15 -2.95
C ASN A 616 -16.49 -2.92 -2.06
N CYS A 617 -15.58 -2.04 -2.49
CA CYS A 617 -15.29 -0.80 -1.77
C CYS A 617 -16.52 0.11 -1.74
N ASP A 618 -17.18 0.30 -2.88
CA ASP A 618 -18.38 1.13 -3.01
C ASP A 618 -19.51 0.60 -2.11
N ALA A 619 -19.74 -0.71 -2.11
CA ALA A 619 -20.75 -1.36 -1.27
C ALA A 619 -20.41 -1.24 0.22
N ALA A 620 -19.16 -1.46 0.62
CA ALA A 620 -18.74 -1.38 2.02
C ALA A 620 -18.93 0.04 2.58
N VAL A 621 -18.53 1.07 1.84
CA VAL A 621 -18.68 2.47 2.23
C VAL A 621 -20.15 2.89 2.25
N THR A 622 -20.92 2.52 1.22
CA THR A 622 -22.36 2.80 1.15
C THR A 622 -23.12 2.17 2.30
N ASN A 623 -22.82 0.92 2.66
CA ASN A 623 -23.43 0.23 3.79
C ASN A 623 -23.06 0.86 5.14
N ALA A 624 -21.91 1.52 5.25
CA ALA A 624 -21.44 2.11 6.50
C ALA A 624 -21.97 3.53 6.75
N ALA A 625 -22.17 4.32 5.70
CA ALA A 625 -22.63 5.72 5.78
C ALA A 625 -24.11 5.92 5.39
N GLY A 626 -24.70 4.95 4.68
CA GLY A 626 -26.02 5.06 4.05
C GLY A 626 -25.96 5.66 2.65
N ALA A 627 -26.74 5.14 1.71
CA ALA A 627 -26.69 5.51 0.29
C ALA A 627 -26.92 7.01 0.00
N GLY A 628 -27.74 7.69 0.80
CA GLY A 628 -27.97 9.13 0.67
C GLY A 628 -26.81 10.01 1.13
N ASN A 629 -25.80 9.46 1.81
CA ASN A 629 -24.71 10.21 2.42
C ASN A 629 -23.34 9.97 1.75
N VAL A 630 -23.32 9.40 0.54
CA VAL A 630 -22.07 9.15 -0.20
C VAL A 630 -22.06 9.93 -1.52
N GLY A 631 -21.12 10.86 -1.66
CA GLY A 631 -20.78 11.54 -2.91
C GLY A 631 -19.60 10.87 -3.59
N MET A 632 -19.78 10.40 -4.82
CA MET A 632 -18.76 9.69 -5.59
C MET A 632 -18.39 10.45 -6.87
N LEU A 633 -17.10 10.52 -7.19
CA LEU A 633 -16.58 11.06 -8.44
C LEU A 633 -15.19 10.48 -8.76
N ASP A 634 -14.83 10.36 -10.04
CA ASP A 634 -13.44 10.05 -10.44
C ASP A 634 -12.62 11.35 -10.40
N ALA A 635 -12.16 11.72 -9.20
CA ALA A 635 -11.46 12.96 -8.96
C ALA A 635 -10.07 13.00 -9.61
N ASP A 636 -9.41 11.85 -9.77
CA ASP A 636 -8.14 11.75 -10.51
C ASP A 636 -8.32 12.07 -11.98
N GLN A 637 -9.34 11.51 -12.63
CA GLN A 637 -9.63 11.81 -14.03
C GLN A 637 -9.91 13.30 -14.22
N LEU A 638 -10.75 13.88 -13.36
CA LEU A 638 -11.07 15.31 -13.40
C LEU A 638 -9.83 16.18 -13.15
N ALA A 639 -9.01 15.85 -12.15
CA ALA A 639 -7.79 16.60 -11.85
C ALA A 639 -6.80 16.57 -13.03
N VAL A 640 -6.64 15.40 -13.68
CA VAL A 640 -5.81 15.27 -14.88
C VAL A 640 -6.37 16.07 -16.06
N GLN A 641 -7.68 16.03 -16.31
CA GLN A 641 -8.28 16.69 -17.48
C GLN A 641 -8.44 18.21 -17.30
N LEU A 642 -8.76 18.68 -16.10
CA LEU A 642 -9.06 20.09 -15.82
C LEU A 642 -7.81 20.87 -15.36
N VAL A 643 -6.99 20.28 -14.50
CA VAL A 643 -5.81 20.94 -13.90
C VAL A 643 -4.52 20.43 -14.55
N GLY A 644 -4.54 19.23 -15.10
CA GLY A 644 -3.44 18.60 -15.82
C GLY A 644 -2.77 17.46 -15.06
N ASP A 645 -2.95 17.34 -13.73
CA ASP A 645 -2.18 16.41 -12.89
C ASP A 645 -3.06 15.73 -11.84
N SER A 646 -2.85 14.43 -11.61
CA SER A 646 -3.49 13.68 -10.54
C SER A 646 -3.02 14.11 -9.14
N LEU A 647 -1.93 14.88 -9.02
CA LEU A 647 -1.53 15.46 -7.73
C LEU A 647 -2.59 16.42 -7.14
N TYR A 648 -3.50 16.92 -7.97
CA TYR A 648 -4.55 17.86 -7.56
C TYR A 648 -5.88 17.19 -7.17
N THR A 649 -5.94 15.85 -7.19
CA THR A 649 -7.10 15.07 -6.72
C THR A 649 -7.51 15.46 -5.31
N ASN A 650 -6.57 15.58 -4.38
CA ASN A 650 -6.86 15.85 -2.98
C ASN A 650 -7.45 17.25 -2.73
N PRO A 651 -6.88 18.35 -3.25
CA PRO A 651 -7.52 19.66 -3.23
C PRO A 651 -8.91 19.67 -3.88
N LEU A 652 -9.10 18.95 -4.99
CA LEU A 652 -10.40 18.81 -5.65
C LEU A 652 -11.42 18.12 -4.74
N MET A 653 -11.04 17.01 -4.11
CA MET A 653 -11.88 16.31 -3.13
C MET A 653 -12.25 17.20 -1.93
N LEU A 654 -11.31 18.02 -1.46
CA LEU A 654 -11.54 18.98 -0.38
C LEU A 654 -12.55 20.06 -0.80
N GLY A 655 -12.42 20.61 -2.01
CA GLY A 655 -13.39 21.56 -2.57
C GLY A 655 -14.78 20.96 -2.77
N TYR A 656 -14.84 19.69 -3.20
CA TYR A 656 -16.09 18.94 -3.31
C TYR A 656 -16.78 18.81 -1.95
N ALA A 657 -16.06 18.35 -0.93
CA ALA A 657 -16.60 18.19 0.43
C ALA A 657 -17.02 19.53 1.05
N TRP A 658 -16.26 20.60 0.79
CA TRP A 658 -16.57 21.95 1.25
C TRP A 658 -17.88 22.46 0.63
N GLN A 659 -18.06 22.32 -0.68
CA GLN A 659 -19.28 22.77 -1.38
C GLN A 659 -20.53 21.96 -1.00
N LYS A 660 -20.37 20.73 -0.51
CA LYS A 660 -21.46 19.94 0.08
C LYS A 660 -21.83 20.38 1.50
N GLY A 661 -21.19 21.43 2.04
CA GLY A 661 -21.47 21.98 3.37
C GLY A 661 -21.04 21.05 4.49
N LYS A 662 -19.92 20.34 4.34
CA LYS A 662 -19.44 19.34 5.32
C LYS A 662 -18.14 19.72 6.03
N VAL A 663 -17.58 20.89 5.73
CA VAL A 663 -16.36 21.42 6.34
C VAL A 663 -16.71 22.68 7.14
N PRO A 664 -16.46 22.74 8.47
CA PRO A 664 -16.89 23.83 9.34
C PRO A 664 -15.96 25.05 9.27
N LEU A 665 -15.52 25.44 8.07
CA LEU A 665 -14.55 26.53 7.83
C LEU A 665 -14.98 27.37 6.64
N SER A 666 -14.79 28.68 6.73
CA SER A 666 -15.16 29.62 5.69
C SER A 666 -14.34 29.44 4.41
N HIS A 667 -14.93 29.81 3.28
CA HIS A 667 -14.24 29.81 1.99
C HIS A 667 -12.95 30.65 2.05
N THR A 668 -13.02 31.85 2.64
CA THR A 668 -11.91 32.78 2.78
C THR A 668 -10.74 32.16 3.55
N ALA A 669 -11.00 31.49 4.67
CA ALA A 669 -9.95 30.82 5.44
C ALA A 669 -9.32 29.66 4.66
N MET A 670 -10.12 28.88 3.93
CA MET A 670 -9.61 27.79 3.09
C MET A 670 -8.69 28.30 1.98
N ILE A 671 -9.10 29.33 1.25
CA ILE A 671 -8.27 29.95 0.20
C ILE A 671 -6.99 30.52 0.79
N ARG A 672 -7.08 31.20 1.95
CA ARG A 672 -5.90 31.76 2.62
C ARG A 672 -4.93 30.68 3.10
N ALA A 673 -5.43 29.55 3.61
CA ALA A 673 -4.60 28.42 3.99
C ALA A 673 -3.83 27.83 2.79
N ILE A 674 -4.48 27.75 1.62
CA ILE A 674 -3.81 27.31 0.37
C ILE A 674 -2.69 28.27 -0.03
N GLU A 675 -2.90 29.59 0.10
CA GLU A 675 -1.86 30.60 -0.16
C GLU A 675 -0.68 30.48 0.80
N LEU A 676 -0.96 30.35 2.10
CA LEU A 676 0.07 30.24 3.15
C LEU A 676 0.91 28.97 3.03
N ASN A 677 0.33 27.88 2.49
CA ASN A 677 1.07 26.67 2.18
C ASN A 677 2.14 26.88 1.08
N ASN A 678 2.01 27.93 0.25
CA ASN A 678 3.03 28.42 -0.69
C ASN A 678 3.62 27.36 -1.66
N VAL A 679 2.82 26.37 -2.07
CA VAL A 679 3.22 25.32 -3.02
C VAL A 679 2.21 25.26 -4.15
N GLN A 680 2.60 25.68 -5.35
CA GLN A 680 1.75 25.66 -6.56
C GLN A 680 0.35 26.22 -6.29
N VAL A 681 0.30 27.41 -5.69
CA VAL A 681 -0.91 28.02 -5.11
C VAL A 681 -2.05 28.06 -6.12
N ASP A 682 -1.79 28.56 -7.33
CA ASP A 682 -2.84 28.75 -8.35
C ASP A 682 -3.49 27.44 -8.78
N ASN A 683 -2.70 26.39 -9.02
CA ASN A 683 -3.25 25.09 -9.37
C ASN A 683 -4.03 24.42 -8.22
N ASN A 684 -3.63 24.66 -6.96
CA ASN A 684 -4.40 24.16 -5.81
C ASN A 684 -5.73 24.90 -5.65
N LYS A 685 -5.75 26.23 -5.86
CA LYS A 685 -6.99 27.02 -5.89
C LYS A 685 -7.89 26.58 -7.03
N LEU A 686 -7.33 26.38 -8.22
CA LEU A 686 -8.04 25.90 -9.40
C LEU A 686 -8.68 24.54 -9.16
N ALA A 687 -7.94 23.60 -8.56
CA ALA A 687 -8.44 22.28 -8.22
C ALA A 687 -9.55 22.31 -7.17
N PHE A 688 -9.38 23.09 -6.11
CA PHE A 688 -10.40 23.30 -5.08
C PHE A 688 -11.71 23.83 -5.70
N GLU A 689 -11.61 24.84 -6.57
CA GLU A 689 -12.77 25.42 -7.24
C GLU A 689 -13.46 24.44 -8.21
N TRP A 690 -12.69 23.64 -8.96
CA TRP A 690 -13.27 22.55 -9.77
C TRP A 690 -13.98 21.50 -8.91
N GLY A 691 -13.45 21.20 -7.72
CA GLY A 691 -14.11 20.36 -6.73
C GLY A 691 -15.48 20.90 -6.33
N ARG A 692 -15.55 22.20 -6.04
CA ARG A 692 -16.83 22.88 -5.74
C ARG A 692 -17.81 22.74 -6.90
N ARG A 693 -17.37 23.02 -8.13
CA ARG A 693 -18.24 22.89 -9.32
C ARG A 693 -18.75 21.47 -9.51
N ALA A 694 -17.89 20.47 -9.35
CA ALA A 694 -18.27 19.06 -9.46
C ALA A 694 -19.28 18.64 -8.37
N ALA A 695 -19.22 19.24 -7.18
CA ALA A 695 -20.21 19.01 -6.12
C ALA A 695 -21.58 19.65 -6.42
N HIS A 696 -21.59 20.77 -7.15
CA HIS A 696 -22.82 21.45 -7.56
C HIS A 696 -23.47 20.77 -8.78
N ASP A 697 -22.71 20.56 -9.86
CA ASP A 697 -23.18 19.92 -11.09
C ASP A 697 -22.02 19.18 -11.80
N LEU A 698 -21.89 17.87 -11.49
CA LEU A 698 -20.88 17.01 -12.10
C LEU A 698 -21.11 16.81 -13.61
N ALA A 699 -22.37 16.76 -14.05
CA ALA A 699 -22.71 16.50 -15.44
C ALA A 699 -22.28 17.68 -16.34
N ALA A 700 -22.49 18.92 -15.88
CA ALA A 700 -22.01 20.10 -16.57
C ALA A 700 -20.47 20.15 -16.64
N VAL A 701 -19.77 19.81 -15.55
CA VAL A 701 -18.29 19.72 -15.57
C VAL A 701 -17.82 18.67 -16.58
N GLN A 702 -18.46 17.50 -16.62
CA GLN A 702 -18.12 16.45 -17.58
C GLN A 702 -18.42 16.87 -19.03
N ALA A 703 -19.46 17.67 -19.28
CA ALA A 703 -19.79 18.17 -20.60
C ALA A 703 -18.73 19.18 -21.14
N LEU A 704 -18.04 19.90 -20.27
CA LEU A 704 -16.93 20.80 -20.64
C LEU A 704 -15.68 20.02 -21.11
N LEU A 705 -15.57 18.75 -20.72
CA LEU A 705 -14.49 17.86 -21.10
C LEU A 705 -14.81 17.31 -22.50
N LYS A 706 -14.39 18.03 -23.54
CA LYS A 706 -14.47 17.52 -24.93
C LYS A 706 -13.86 16.10 -24.96
N PRO A 707 -14.46 15.13 -25.67
CA PRO A 707 -13.82 13.84 -25.92
C PRO A 707 -12.60 14.11 -26.81
N THR A 708 -11.46 14.35 -26.18
CA THR A 708 -10.20 14.55 -26.88
C THR A 708 -9.74 13.17 -27.34
N ALA A 709 -10.21 12.80 -28.53
CA ALA A 709 -9.53 11.80 -29.33
C ALA A 709 -8.08 12.26 -29.52
N LEU A 710 -7.13 11.44 -29.08
CA LEU A 710 -5.67 11.65 -29.12
C LEU A 710 -5.14 12.76 -28.21
N GLY A 711 -4.59 12.39 -27.04
CA GLY A 711 -3.67 13.32 -26.34
C GLY A 711 -3.21 12.91 -24.96
N SER A 712 -4.01 12.17 -24.21
CA SER A 712 -3.63 11.72 -22.87
C SER A 712 -4.09 10.30 -22.69
N SER A 713 -3.17 9.41 -22.31
CA SER A 713 -3.43 8.03 -21.89
C SER A 713 -4.19 8.00 -20.55
N VAL A 714 -5.29 8.73 -20.48
CA VAL A 714 -6.36 8.56 -19.51
C VAL A 714 -7.13 7.35 -19.96
N ILE A 715 -7.44 6.50 -18.99
CA ILE A 715 -8.14 5.25 -19.12
C ILE A 715 -9.44 5.50 -19.90
N ALA A 716 -9.39 5.36 -21.22
CA ALA A 716 -10.58 4.89 -21.92
C ALA A 716 -10.78 3.51 -21.31
N PHE A 717 -11.78 3.39 -20.42
CA PHE A 717 -12.35 2.08 -20.16
C PHE A 717 -12.61 1.54 -21.56
N VAL A 718 -11.79 0.59 -21.99
CA VAL A 718 -12.14 -0.27 -23.10
C VAL A 718 -13.45 -0.85 -22.60
N LYS A 719 -14.59 -0.30 -23.05
CA LYS A 719 -15.88 -0.94 -22.89
C LYS A 719 -15.57 -2.34 -23.35
N LYS A 720 -15.50 -3.30 -22.41
CA LYS A 720 -15.35 -4.72 -22.72
C LYS A 720 -16.28 -4.90 -23.89
N THR A 721 -15.77 -5.32 -25.04
CA THR A 721 -16.58 -5.44 -26.25
C THR A 721 -17.73 -6.35 -25.85
N THR A 722 -18.90 -5.76 -25.56
CA THR A 722 -20.00 -6.43 -24.85
C THR A 722 -20.73 -7.36 -25.80
N ASN A 723 -20.42 -7.25 -27.09
CA ASN A 723 -20.92 -8.12 -28.12
C ASN A 723 -19.84 -9.12 -28.55
N LEU A 724 -20.19 -10.41 -28.51
CA LEU A 724 -19.38 -11.53 -29.00
C LEU A 724 -19.04 -11.38 -30.48
N ASP A 725 -19.96 -10.86 -31.30
CA ASP A 725 -19.72 -10.71 -32.75
C ASP A 725 -18.60 -9.70 -33.04
N ASP A 726 -18.60 -8.56 -32.35
CA ASP A 726 -17.53 -7.56 -32.44
C ASP A 726 -16.18 -8.15 -31.98
N MET A 727 -16.20 -8.98 -30.93
CA MET A 727 -15.02 -9.67 -30.42
C MET A 727 -14.41 -10.60 -31.47
N VAL A 728 -15.26 -11.36 -32.18
CA VAL A 728 -14.86 -12.28 -33.24
C VAL A 728 -14.38 -11.51 -34.47
N ALA A 729 -15.11 -10.47 -34.91
CA ALA A 729 -14.76 -9.66 -36.07
C ALA A 729 -13.36 -9.04 -35.95
N LYS A 730 -13.05 -8.42 -34.81
CA LYS A 730 -11.72 -7.83 -34.57
C LYS A 730 -10.61 -8.87 -34.52
N ARG A 731 -10.88 -10.07 -33.99
CA ARG A 731 -9.91 -11.18 -33.98
C ARG A 731 -9.67 -11.74 -35.39
N VAL A 732 -10.69 -11.79 -36.24
CA VAL A 732 -10.56 -12.16 -37.65
C VAL A 732 -9.71 -11.14 -38.40
N GLU A 733 -9.95 -9.85 -38.21
CA GLU A 733 -9.12 -8.77 -38.76
C GLU A 733 -7.66 -8.90 -38.31
N PHE A 734 -7.45 -9.12 -37.01
CA PHE A 734 -6.12 -9.30 -36.45
C PHE A 734 -5.42 -10.54 -37.01
N LEU A 735 -6.09 -11.69 -37.09
CA LEU A 735 -5.51 -12.93 -37.62
C LEU A 735 -5.23 -12.86 -39.13
N THR A 736 -6.03 -12.08 -39.86
CA THR A 736 -5.78 -11.80 -41.29
C THR A 736 -4.49 -11.02 -41.47
N SER A 737 -4.28 -10.00 -40.62
CA SER A 737 -3.05 -9.22 -40.58
C SER A 737 -1.85 -10.05 -40.09
N TYR A 738 -2.07 -10.92 -39.10
CA TYR A 738 -1.07 -11.82 -38.52
C TYR A 738 -0.51 -12.82 -39.55
N GLN A 739 -1.40 -13.52 -40.28
CA GLN A 739 -1.03 -14.51 -41.30
C GLN A 739 -1.70 -14.17 -42.63
N ASN A 740 -2.97 -14.57 -42.81
CA ASN A 740 -3.79 -14.35 -44.01
C ASN A 740 -5.28 -14.66 -43.73
N ALA A 741 -6.15 -14.40 -44.71
CA ALA A 741 -7.60 -14.60 -44.59
C ALA A 741 -7.99 -16.07 -44.34
N SER A 742 -7.30 -17.04 -44.95
CA SER A 742 -7.57 -18.47 -44.74
C SER A 742 -7.33 -18.89 -43.28
N TYR A 743 -6.27 -18.38 -42.65
CA TYR A 743 -5.98 -18.64 -41.24
C TYR A 743 -7.03 -18.03 -40.31
N ALA A 744 -7.51 -16.83 -40.62
CA ALA A 744 -8.59 -16.18 -39.88
C ALA A 744 -9.93 -16.92 -40.02
N GLU A 745 -10.22 -17.49 -41.20
CA GLU A 745 -11.42 -18.29 -41.44
C GLU A 745 -11.42 -19.60 -40.63
N GLN A 746 -10.26 -20.23 -40.42
CA GLN A 746 -10.15 -21.39 -39.52
C GLN A 746 -10.52 -21.04 -38.07
N TYR A 747 -10.15 -19.85 -37.60
CA TYR A 747 -10.56 -19.37 -36.29
C TYR A 747 -12.08 -19.13 -36.24
N LYS A 748 -12.61 -18.39 -37.22
CA LYS A 748 -14.03 -18.05 -37.30
C LYS A 748 -14.92 -19.29 -37.35
N SER A 749 -14.61 -20.24 -38.25
CA SER A 749 -15.35 -21.49 -38.40
C SER A 749 -15.34 -22.35 -37.13
N PHE A 750 -14.21 -22.41 -36.41
CA PHE A 750 -14.14 -23.15 -35.15
C PHE A 750 -14.96 -22.50 -34.04
N VAL A 751 -14.90 -21.17 -33.91
CA VAL A 751 -15.75 -20.44 -32.94
C VAL A 751 -17.22 -20.61 -33.29
N GLU A 752 -17.58 -20.59 -34.57
CA GLU A 752 -18.94 -20.82 -35.02
C GLU A 752 -19.44 -22.23 -34.67
N LYS A 753 -18.59 -23.25 -34.83
CA LYS A 753 -18.89 -24.62 -34.40
C LYS A 753 -19.24 -24.70 -32.92
N VAL A 754 -18.45 -24.03 -32.06
CA VAL A 754 -18.72 -23.96 -30.61
C VAL A 754 -20.03 -23.21 -30.34
N ARG A 755 -20.26 -22.09 -31.04
CA ARG A 755 -21.48 -21.28 -30.92
C ARG A 755 -22.73 -22.10 -31.20
N LEU A 756 -22.72 -22.89 -32.27
CA LEU A 756 -23.84 -23.75 -32.65
C LEU A 756 -24.09 -24.87 -31.62
N ALA A 757 -23.03 -25.44 -31.06
CA ALA A 757 -23.13 -26.46 -30.01
C ALA A 757 -23.59 -25.90 -28.65
N GLU A 758 -23.24 -24.64 -28.32
CA GLU A 758 -23.66 -23.97 -27.09
C GLU A 758 -25.08 -23.37 -27.18
N ALA A 759 -25.55 -23.01 -28.38
CA ALA A 759 -26.84 -22.33 -28.59
C ALA A 759 -28.05 -23.00 -27.89
N PRO A 760 -28.21 -24.35 -27.89
CA PRO A 760 -29.31 -25.02 -27.18
C PRO A 760 -29.29 -24.81 -25.65
N LEU A 761 -28.17 -24.38 -25.07
CA LEU A 761 -27.99 -24.16 -23.64
C LEU A 761 -28.26 -22.71 -23.19
N ASN A 762 -28.68 -21.83 -24.10
CA ASN A 762 -28.95 -20.40 -23.83
C ASN A 762 -27.79 -19.67 -23.13
N SER A 763 -26.55 -19.99 -23.50
CA SER A 763 -25.32 -19.43 -22.93
C SER A 763 -24.37 -18.99 -24.04
N LYS A 764 -23.44 -18.09 -23.71
CA LYS A 764 -22.34 -17.66 -24.59
C LYS A 764 -20.96 -17.82 -23.93
N LYS A 765 -20.91 -18.39 -22.73
CA LYS A 765 -19.72 -18.41 -21.86
C LYS A 765 -18.60 -19.25 -22.46
N LEU A 766 -18.94 -20.43 -23.00
CA LEU A 766 -17.96 -21.31 -23.63
C LEU A 766 -17.46 -20.72 -24.94
N THR A 767 -18.37 -20.19 -25.78
CA THR A 767 -18.03 -19.54 -27.04
C THR A 767 -17.13 -18.32 -26.82
N GLU A 768 -17.41 -17.49 -25.82
CA GLU A 768 -16.56 -16.37 -25.43
C GLU A 768 -15.17 -16.83 -24.95
N ALA A 769 -15.11 -17.88 -24.14
CA ALA A 769 -13.83 -18.44 -23.70
C ALA A 769 -13.02 -18.96 -24.90
N VAL A 770 -13.62 -19.76 -25.78
CA VAL A 770 -12.94 -20.29 -26.98
C VAL A 770 -12.52 -19.17 -27.92
N ALA A 771 -13.37 -18.17 -28.17
CA ALA A 771 -13.03 -17.01 -28.99
C ALA A 771 -11.80 -16.27 -28.45
N ARG A 772 -11.67 -16.14 -27.12
CA ARG A 772 -10.50 -15.50 -26.49
C ARG A 772 -9.25 -16.37 -26.58
N TYR A 773 -9.33 -17.63 -26.17
CA TYR A 773 -8.15 -18.47 -25.94
C TYR A 773 -7.67 -19.20 -27.19
N LEU A 774 -8.57 -19.56 -28.12
CA LEU A 774 -8.14 -20.01 -29.44
C LEU A 774 -7.40 -18.90 -30.18
N PHE A 775 -7.90 -17.66 -30.13
CA PHE A 775 -7.21 -16.52 -30.70
C PHE A 775 -5.82 -16.33 -30.07
N LYS A 776 -5.70 -16.38 -28.73
CA LYS A 776 -4.42 -16.27 -28.03
C LYS A 776 -3.42 -17.33 -28.50
N LEU A 777 -3.85 -18.58 -28.63
CA LEU A 777 -2.99 -19.67 -29.12
C LEU A 777 -2.64 -19.51 -30.60
N MET A 778 -3.57 -19.06 -31.44
CA MET A 778 -3.35 -18.88 -32.87
C MET A 778 -2.51 -17.64 -33.21
N ALA A 779 -2.55 -16.60 -32.39
CA ALA A 779 -1.82 -15.35 -32.54
C ALA A 779 -0.58 -15.27 -31.64
N TYR A 780 0.11 -16.41 -31.45
CA TYR A 780 1.32 -16.50 -30.65
C TYR A 780 2.40 -15.53 -31.16
N LYS A 781 3.13 -14.93 -30.22
CA LYS A 781 4.04 -13.81 -30.48
C LYS A 781 5.43 -14.30 -30.88
N ASP A 782 5.53 -14.78 -32.10
CA ASP A 782 6.79 -15.15 -32.73
C ASP A 782 7.59 -13.95 -33.25
N GLU A 783 8.76 -14.22 -33.82
CA GLU A 783 9.69 -13.21 -34.31
C GLU A 783 9.04 -12.30 -35.36
N TYR A 784 8.22 -12.86 -36.25
CA TYR A 784 7.50 -12.13 -37.28
C TYR A 784 6.42 -11.22 -36.69
N GLU A 785 5.66 -11.72 -35.72
CA GLU A 785 4.58 -10.95 -35.09
C GLU A 785 5.12 -9.88 -34.15
N VAL A 786 6.16 -10.16 -33.36
CA VAL A 786 6.85 -9.15 -32.55
C VAL A 786 7.39 -8.05 -33.44
N ALA A 787 7.99 -8.40 -34.59
CA ALA A 787 8.46 -7.43 -35.56
C ALA A 787 7.33 -6.56 -36.12
N ARG A 788 6.20 -7.16 -36.51
CA ARG A 788 5.03 -6.44 -37.00
C ARG A 788 4.48 -5.47 -35.96
N LEU A 789 4.34 -5.91 -34.71
CA LEU A 789 3.78 -5.09 -33.63
C LEU A 789 4.74 -4.00 -33.15
N GLN A 790 6.05 -4.23 -33.15
CA GLN A 790 7.05 -3.22 -32.78
C GLN A 790 7.28 -2.18 -33.87
N SER A 791 6.93 -2.49 -35.12
CA SER A 791 7.01 -1.58 -36.26
C SER A 791 5.66 -0.99 -36.70
N ASP A 792 4.59 -1.26 -35.96
CA ASP A 792 3.24 -0.75 -36.23
C ASP A 792 3.22 0.80 -36.17
N PRO A 793 2.80 1.48 -37.25
CA PRO A 793 2.67 2.94 -37.28
C PRO A 793 1.82 3.50 -36.13
N THR A 794 0.77 2.79 -35.72
CA THR A 794 -0.13 3.23 -34.64
C THR A 794 0.60 3.29 -33.31
N PHE A 795 1.44 2.29 -33.04
CA PHE A 795 2.25 2.24 -31.83
C PHE A 795 3.36 3.30 -31.85
N LEU A 796 4.03 3.50 -32.98
CA LEU A 796 5.06 4.55 -33.12
C LEU A 796 4.45 5.94 -32.96
N ALA A 797 3.26 6.18 -33.50
CA ALA A 797 2.50 7.43 -33.29
C ALA A 797 2.13 7.64 -31.81
N LYS A 798 1.78 6.56 -31.08
CA LYS A 798 1.54 6.62 -29.62
C LYS A 798 2.79 7.01 -28.84
N ILE A 799 3.98 6.57 -29.25
CA ILE A 799 5.24 7.04 -28.64
C ILE A 799 5.48 8.51 -28.99
N ALA A 800 5.33 8.89 -30.27
CA ALA A 800 5.53 10.26 -30.72
C ALA A 800 4.54 11.27 -30.11
N SER A 801 3.37 10.82 -29.64
CA SER A 801 2.44 11.68 -28.89
C SER A 801 2.81 11.84 -27.42
N GLN A 802 3.63 10.94 -26.85
CA GLN A 802 4.07 11.00 -25.45
C GLN A 802 5.43 11.69 -25.25
N PHE A 803 6.29 11.69 -26.27
CA PHE A 803 7.65 12.19 -26.18
C PHE A 803 7.90 13.33 -27.17
N GLU A 804 8.77 14.27 -26.80
CA GLU A 804 9.28 15.36 -27.63
C GLU A 804 10.81 15.45 -27.57
N GLY A 805 11.36 16.27 -28.46
CA GLY A 805 12.79 16.38 -28.69
C GLY A 805 13.35 15.24 -29.52
N ASP A 806 14.66 15.25 -29.70
CA ASP A 806 15.37 14.21 -30.43
C ASP A 806 15.54 12.97 -29.56
N TYR A 807 14.94 11.85 -29.98
CA TYR A 807 15.04 10.59 -29.25
C TYR A 807 15.26 9.39 -30.16
N THR A 808 15.89 8.38 -29.56
CA THR A 808 16.15 7.08 -30.18
C THR A 808 15.39 5.98 -29.47
N LEU A 809 14.89 5.02 -30.24
CA LEU A 809 14.22 3.83 -29.72
C LEU A 809 15.21 2.67 -29.71
N ASN A 810 15.40 2.08 -28.52
CA ASN A 810 16.22 0.90 -28.35
C ASN A 810 15.35 -0.26 -27.87
N TYR A 811 15.52 -1.42 -28.49
CA TYR A 811 14.70 -2.61 -28.27
C TYR A 811 15.45 -3.62 -27.40
N HIS A 812 14.75 -4.35 -26.54
CA HIS A 812 15.35 -5.33 -25.62
C HIS A 812 14.91 -6.74 -26.00
N LEU A 813 15.79 -7.50 -26.65
CA LEU A 813 15.46 -8.77 -27.30
C LEU A 813 16.45 -9.87 -26.92
N ALA A 814 16.04 -11.13 -27.02
CA ALA A 814 16.90 -12.30 -26.89
C ALA A 814 16.67 -13.22 -28.10
N PRO A 815 17.27 -12.96 -29.28
CA PRO A 815 17.08 -13.82 -30.44
C PRO A 815 17.57 -15.24 -30.13
N PRO A 816 16.74 -16.30 -30.28
CA PRO A 816 17.07 -17.64 -29.79
C PRO A 816 18.38 -18.23 -30.34
N LEU A 817 18.77 -17.85 -31.55
CA LEU A 817 19.96 -18.38 -32.23
C LEU A 817 21.27 -17.71 -31.81
N THR A 818 21.22 -16.49 -31.25
CA THR A 818 22.42 -15.67 -31.00
C THR A 818 22.50 -15.10 -29.57
N ALA A 819 21.44 -15.23 -28.78
CA ALA A 819 21.42 -14.71 -27.42
C ALA A 819 22.32 -15.52 -26.48
N LYS A 820 22.98 -14.79 -25.56
CA LYS A 820 23.78 -15.38 -24.48
C LYS A 820 22.88 -16.15 -23.50
N LYS A 821 23.47 -17.13 -22.81
CA LYS A 821 22.80 -17.88 -21.74
C LYS A 821 23.41 -17.54 -20.37
N ASN A 822 22.58 -17.53 -19.32
CA ASN A 822 23.05 -17.40 -17.94
C ASN A 822 23.56 -18.75 -17.39
N ALA A 823 23.99 -18.78 -16.13
CA ALA A 823 24.47 -20.00 -15.46
C ALA A 823 23.40 -21.10 -15.34
N ALA A 824 22.12 -20.74 -15.38
CA ALA A 824 20.98 -21.67 -15.40
C ALA A 824 20.59 -22.13 -16.82
N GLY A 825 21.34 -21.72 -17.86
CA GLY A 825 21.05 -22.07 -19.26
C GLY A 825 19.96 -21.24 -19.94
N GLU A 826 19.43 -20.22 -19.27
CA GLU A 826 18.34 -19.37 -19.77
C GLU A 826 18.88 -18.25 -20.66
N LEU A 827 18.15 -17.93 -21.73
CA LEU A 827 18.51 -16.84 -22.64
C LEU A 827 18.47 -15.47 -21.94
N GLN A 828 19.45 -14.62 -22.24
CA GLN A 828 19.56 -13.26 -21.72
C GLN A 828 19.22 -12.22 -22.80
N LYS A 829 18.44 -11.21 -22.40
CA LYS A 829 18.11 -10.09 -23.29
C LYS A 829 19.29 -9.14 -23.46
N SER A 830 19.41 -8.63 -24.68
CA SER A 830 20.41 -7.64 -25.07
C SER A 830 19.73 -6.39 -25.67
N LYS A 831 20.41 -5.26 -25.60
CA LYS A 831 19.96 -3.99 -26.18
C LYS A 831 20.29 -3.97 -27.68
N PHE A 832 19.27 -3.68 -28.50
CA PHE A 832 19.38 -3.45 -29.94
C PHE A 832 19.07 -1.99 -30.25
N GLY A 833 19.91 -1.37 -31.08
CA GLY A 833 19.79 0.04 -31.44
C GLY A 833 18.62 0.36 -32.39
N PRO A 834 18.47 1.63 -32.80
CA PRO A 834 17.35 2.09 -33.64
C PRO A 834 17.24 1.43 -35.01
N SER A 835 18.37 0.96 -35.57
CA SER A 835 18.40 0.23 -36.85
C SER A 835 17.56 -1.06 -36.82
N MET A 836 17.29 -1.62 -35.63
CA MET A 836 16.43 -2.79 -35.47
C MET A 836 15.00 -2.55 -35.98
N LEU A 837 14.50 -1.30 -35.96
CA LEU A 837 13.19 -0.98 -36.52
C LEU A 837 13.12 -1.26 -38.03
N ILE A 838 14.21 -1.02 -38.77
CA ILE A 838 14.31 -1.35 -40.19
C ILE A 838 14.28 -2.88 -40.36
N GLY A 839 15.03 -3.60 -39.54
CA GLY A 839 15.01 -5.07 -39.49
C GLY A 839 13.59 -5.61 -39.23
N PHE A 840 12.87 -5.03 -38.29
CA PHE A 840 11.48 -5.41 -38.01
C PHE A 840 10.53 -5.16 -39.19
N ARG A 841 10.66 -4.05 -39.90
CA ARG A 841 9.83 -3.78 -41.10
C ARG A 841 10.03 -4.82 -42.19
N TRP A 842 11.26 -5.29 -42.39
CA TRP A 842 11.56 -6.36 -43.33
C TRP A 842 11.07 -7.72 -42.83
N LEU A 843 11.37 -8.05 -41.58
CA LEU A 843 10.97 -9.31 -40.98
C LEU A 843 9.44 -9.46 -40.95
N ALA A 844 8.68 -8.40 -40.64
CA ALA A 844 7.23 -8.41 -40.66
C ALA A 844 6.61 -8.78 -42.02
N LYS A 845 7.28 -8.44 -43.14
CA LYS A 845 6.83 -8.81 -44.49
C LYS A 845 7.05 -10.29 -44.82
N LEU A 846 7.96 -10.95 -44.10
CA LEU A 846 8.30 -12.37 -44.28
C LEU A 846 7.37 -13.32 -43.53
N LYS A 847 6.23 -12.84 -43.00
CA LYS A 847 5.22 -13.66 -42.30
C LYS A 847 4.74 -14.89 -43.08
N GLY A 848 4.82 -14.88 -44.41
CA GLY A 848 4.47 -16.03 -45.27
C GLY A 848 5.39 -17.23 -45.09
N LEU A 849 6.61 -17.05 -44.56
CA LEU A 849 7.54 -18.13 -44.25
C LEU A 849 7.14 -18.90 -42.99
N ARG A 850 6.34 -18.31 -42.10
CA ARG A 850 5.93 -18.90 -40.82
C ARG A 850 5.37 -20.31 -41.00
N GLY A 851 5.96 -21.28 -40.31
CA GLY A 851 5.53 -22.69 -40.33
C GLY A 851 5.85 -23.45 -41.63
N THR A 852 6.55 -22.84 -42.59
CA THR A 852 7.02 -23.52 -43.81
C THR A 852 8.40 -24.17 -43.57
N ALA A 853 8.86 -24.99 -44.52
CA ALA A 853 10.20 -25.59 -44.45
C ALA A 853 11.34 -24.54 -44.45
N PHE A 854 11.05 -23.33 -44.94
CA PHE A 854 11.95 -22.18 -45.02
C PHE A 854 11.86 -21.24 -43.81
N ASP A 855 11.13 -21.61 -42.75
CA ASP A 855 11.09 -20.87 -41.49
C ASP A 855 12.37 -21.14 -40.66
N PRO A 856 13.31 -20.16 -40.54
CA PRO A 856 14.53 -20.36 -39.77
C PRO A 856 14.26 -20.42 -38.26
N PHE A 857 13.16 -19.87 -37.77
CA PHE A 857 12.81 -19.82 -36.35
C PHE A 857 11.89 -20.97 -35.93
N GLY A 858 11.08 -21.47 -36.88
CA GLY A 858 10.04 -22.47 -36.65
C GLY A 858 10.54 -23.84 -36.18
N ARG A 859 11.85 -24.12 -36.24
CA ARG A 859 12.44 -25.40 -35.81
C ARG A 859 12.74 -25.49 -34.32
N THR A 860 12.70 -24.36 -33.59
CA THR A 860 12.90 -24.32 -32.15
C THR A 860 11.80 -25.09 -31.40
N GLU A 861 12.12 -25.61 -30.22
CA GLU A 861 11.17 -26.34 -29.37
C GLU A 861 9.97 -25.47 -28.96
N GLU A 862 10.21 -24.19 -28.64
CA GLU A 862 9.17 -23.22 -28.29
C GLU A 862 8.14 -23.08 -29.42
N ARG A 863 8.60 -22.90 -30.68
CA ARG A 863 7.70 -22.74 -31.84
C ARG A 863 6.98 -24.03 -32.21
N ARG A 864 7.61 -25.20 -32.04
CA ARG A 864 6.94 -26.50 -32.21
C ARG A 864 5.82 -26.68 -31.19
N THR A 865 6.09 -26.34 -29.94
CA THR A 865 5.14 -26.43 -28.84
C THR A 865 3.94 -25.49 -29.04
N GLU A 866 4.16 -24.25 -29.47
CA GLU A 866 3.07 -23.31 -29.76
C GLU A 866 2.12 -23.82 -30.85
N ARG A 867 2.66 -24.42 -31.91
CA ARG A 867 1.83 -25.02 -32.97
C ARG A 867 1.09 -26.28 -32.49
N ALA A 868 1.74 -27.11 -31.68
CA ALA A 868 1.10 -28.27 -31.07
C ALA A 868 -0.05 -27.87 -30.15
N LEU A 869 0.12 -26.83 -29.33
CA LEU A 869 -0.91 -26.33 -28.41
C LEU A 869 -2.20 -25.91 -29.13
N ILE A 870 -2.12 -25.36 -30.35
CA ILE A 870 -3.32 -25.02 -31.14
C ILE A 870 -4.10 -26.29 -31.47
N ALA A 871 -3.41 -27.35 -31.92
CA ALA A 871 -4.04 -28.62 -32.29
C ALA A 871 -4.58 -29.35 -31.05
N GLU A 872 -3.80 -29.45 -29.98
CA GLU A 872 -4.20 -30.05 -28.70
C GLU A 872 -5.44 -29.34 -28.10
N TYR A 873 -5.47 -28.01 -28.17
CA TYR A 873 -6.60 -27.22 -27.70
C TYR A 873 -7.86 -27.45 -28.53
N ARG A 874 -7.75 -27.44 -29.86
CA ARG A 874 -8.89 -27.74 -30.75
C ARG A 874 -9.43 -29.15 -30.51
N ALA A 875 -8.55 -30.14 -30.40
CA ALA A 875 -8.93 -31.52 -30.12
C ALA A 875 -9.64 -31.66 -28.77
N SER A 876 -9.14 -30.97 -27.74
CA SER A 876 -9.78 -30.94 -26.42
C SER A 876 -11.17 -30.32 -26.51
N VAL A 877 -11.32 -29.16 -27.15
CA VAL A 877 -12.64 -28.52 -27.29
C VAL A 877 -13.59 -29.39 -28.12
N ASP A 878 -13.13 -30.02 -29.19
CA ASP A 878 -13.96 -30.96 -29.97
C ASP A 878 -14.47 -32.14 -29.13
N GLU A 879 -13.64 -32.68 -28.22
CA GLU A 879 -14.04 -33.69 -27.25
C GLU A 879 -15.10 -33.16 -26.26
N LEU A 880 -14.98 -31.90 -25.81
CA LEU A 880 -15.99 -31.26 -24.96
C LEU A 880 -17.33 -31.11 -25.69
N LEU A 881 -17.31 -30.70 -26.97
CA LEU A 881 -18.52 -30.48 -27.75
C LEU A 881 -19.34 -31.76 -27.97
N ALA A 882 -18.68 -32.92 -28.04
CA ALA A 882 -19.35 -34.20 -28.28
C ALA A 882 -20.37 -34.60 -27.20
N SER A 883 -20.23 -34.09 -25.97
CA SER A 883 -21.12 -34.41 -24.85
C SER A 883 -21.50 -33.18 -24.02
N LEU A 884 -21.50 -31.99 -24.63
CA LEU A 884 -21.80 -30.74 -23.93
C LEU A 884 -23.27 -30.69 -23.50
N ASN A 885 -23.52 -30.30 -22.25
CA ASN A 885 -24.86 -30.09 -21.70
C ASN A 885 -24.83 -29.04 -20.58
N ALA A 886 -26.02 -28.66 -20.07
CA ALA A 886 -26.14 -27.63 -19.04
C ALA A 886 -25.36 -27.96 -17.75
N ALA A 887 -25.28 -29.24 -17.37
CA ALA A 887 -24.67 -29.68 -16.11
C ALA A 887 -23.13 -29.74 -16.17
N ASN A 888 -22.50 -29.75 -17.34
CA ASN A 888 -21.05 -29.76 -17.48
C ASN A 888 -20.48 -28.51 -18.18
N MET A 889 -21.32 -27.58 -18.63
CA MET A 889 -20.92 -26.31 -19.26
C MET A 889 -19.88 -25.51 -18.46
N ALA A 890 -20.02 -25.48 -17.13
CA ALA A 890 -19.06 -24.79 -16.25
C ALA A 890 -17.65 -25.38 -16.37
N LEU A 891 -17.53 -26.72 -16.28
CA LEU A 891 -16.26 -27.44 -16.44
C LEU A 891 -15.69 -27.29 -17.85
N ALA A 892 -16.53 -27.34 -18.89
CA ALA A 892 -16.10 -27.10 -20.28
C ALA A 892 -15.50 -25.70 -20.45
N THR A 893 -16.13 -24.70 -19.82
CA THR A 893 -15.64 -23.31 -19.84
C THR A 893 -14.31 -23.21 -19.09
N GLU A 894 -14.15 -23.88 -17.96
CA GLU A 894 -12.89 -23.90 -17.21
C GLU A 894 -11.74 -24.53 -18.01
N ILE A 895 -11.99 -25.67 -18.67
CA ILE A 895 -11.01 -26.31 -19.57
C ILE A 895 -10.63 -25.37 -20.72
N ALA A 896 -11.61 -24.73 -21.36
CA ALA A 896 -11.37 -23.77 -22.45
C ALA A 896 -10.55 -22.55 -22.00
N ARG A 897 -10.50 -22.26 -20.69
CA ARG A 897 -9.74 -21.13 -20.12
C ARG A 897 -8.29 -21.46 -19.81
N ILE A 898 -7.85 -22.72 -19.82
CA ILE A 898 -6.46 -23.07 -19.48
C ILE A 898 -5.39 -22.26 -20.23
N PRO A 899 -5.53 -21.92 -21.53
CA PRO A 899 -4.53 -21.10 -22.20
C PRO A 899 -4.34 -19.70 -21.60
N GLU A 900 -5.25 -19.24 -20.74
CA GLU A 900 -5.09 -18.02 -19.94
C GLU A 900 -3.83 -18.06 -19.08
N GLU A 901 -3.46 -19.22 -18.55
CA GLU A 901 -2.33 -19.41 -17.64
C GLU A 901 -0.99 -19.48 -18.40
N ILE A 902 -1.01 -19.77 -19.70
CA ILE A 902 0.19 -19.88 -20.54
C ILE A 902 0.60 -18.50 -21.05
N ARG A 903 1.43 -17.79 -20.27
CA ARG A 903 1.88 -16.41 -20.56
C ARG A 903 3.39 -16.28 -20.60
N GLY A 904 3.89 -15.27 -21.30
CA GLY A 904 5.30 -14.89 -21.31
C GLY A 904 6.06 -15.44 -22.52
N TYR A 905 7.39 -15.49 -22.40
CA TYR A 905 8.33 -15.85 -23.46
C TYR A 905 9.42 -16.78 -22.93
N GLY A 906 9.99 -17.64 -23.78
CA GLY A 906 11.11 -18.53 -23.42
C GLY A 906 10.89 -19.27 -22.10
N HIS A 907 11.87 -19.22 -21.20
CA HIS A 907 11.84 -19.89 -19.88
C HIS A 907 10.67 -19.44 -18.99
N VAL A 908 10.14 -18.22 -19.15
CA VAL A 908 8.94 -17.77 -18.41
C VAL A 908 7.70 -18.50 -18.91
N LYS A 909 7.56 -18.64 -20.23
CA LYS A 909 6.43 -19.36 -20.84
C LYS A 909 6.51 -20.86 -20.55
N GLU A 910 7.71 -21.42 -20.60
CA GLU A 910 7.98 -22.82 -20.29
C GLU A 910 7.55 -23.16 -18.86
N ARG A 911 7.92 -22.35 -17.87
CA ARG A 911 7.47 -22.52 -16.48
C ARG A 911 5.95 -22.47 -16.35
N HIS A 912 5.29 -21.48 -16.97
CA HIS A 912 3.82 -21.41 -16.94
C HIS A 912 3.15 -22.58 -17.65
N LEU A 913 3.72 -23.06 -18.76
CA LEU A 913 3.22 -24.24 -19.46
C LEU A 913 3.39 -25.51 -18.63
N ALA A 914 4.52 -25.68 -17.96
CA ALA A 914 4.79 -26.79 -17.06
C ALA A 914 3.79 -26.85 -15.90
N SER A 915 3.36 -25.69 -15.38
CA SER A 915 2.31 -25.60 -14.36
C SER A 915 0.90 -25.84 -14.94
N ALA A 916 0.60 -25.34 -16.15
CA ALA A 916 -0.73 -25.43 -16.74
C ALA A 916 -1.06 -26.84 -17.27
N ARG A 917 -0.07 -27.60 -17.76
CA ARG A 917 -0.28 -28.95 -18.34
C ARG A 917 -0.91 -29.95 -17.37
N PRO A 918 -0.41 -30.13 -16.13
CA PRO A 918 -1.04 -31.01 -15.15
C PRO A 918 -2.49 -30.61 -14.85
N LYS A 919 -2.77 -29.31 -14.73
CA LYS A 919 -4.12 -28.80 -14.49
C LYS A 919 -5.05 -29.12 -15.66
N TRP A 920 -4.58 -28.93 -16.90
CA TRP A 920 -5.34 -29.30 -18.10
C TRP A 920 -5.68 -30.79 -18.11
N ALA A 921 -4.68 -31.65 -17.87
CA ALA A 921 -4.88 -33.10 -17.84
C ALA A 921 -5.87 -33.53 -16.74
N ALA A 922 -5.78 -32.92 -15.55
CA ALA A 922 -6.70 -33.18 -14.45
C ALA A 922 -8.16 -32.83 -14.81
N LEU A 923 -8.41 -31.64 -15.36
CA LEU A 923 -9.76 -31.23 -15.75
C LEU A 923 -10.32 -32.08 -16.90
N MET A 924 -9.49 -32.47 -17.87
CA MET A 924 -9.91 -33.40 -18.93
C MET A 924 -10.23 -34.80 -18.39
N ASN A 925 -9.48 -35.29 -17.40
CA ASN A 925 -9.80 -36.55 -16.73
C ASN A 925 -11.09 -36.45 -15.93
N GLU A 926 -11.33 -35.33 -15.25
CA GLU A 926 -12.60 -35.06 -14.57
C GLU A 926 -13.76 -35.09 -15.57
N TRP A 927 -13.61 -34.43 -16.72
CA TRP A 927 -14.59 -34.45 -17.81
C TRP A 927 -14.95 -35.87 -18.25
N ARG A 928 -13.93 -36.69 -18.56
CA ARG A 928 -14.09 -38.09 -19.00
C ARG A 928 -14.73 -38.97 -17.93
N SER A 929 -14.34 -38.78 -16.66
CA SER A 929 -14.94 -39.53 -15.54
C SER A 929 -16.41 -39.16 -15.32
N GLY A 930 -16.76 -37.88 -15.51
CA GLY A 930 -18.13 -37.40 -15.45
C GLY A 930 -19.01 -37.95 -16.56
N GLN A 931 -18.46 -38.17 -17.76
CA GLN A 931 -19.16 -38.88 -18.84
C GLN A 931 -19.43 -40.34 -18.47
N GLN A 932 -18.43 -41.05 -17.93
CA GLN A 932 -18.58 -42.46 -17.56
C GLN A 932 -19.61 -42.67 -16.45
N ARG A 933 -19.65 -41.80 -15.44
CA ARG A 933 -20.68 -41.83 -14.36
C ARG A 933 -22.10 -41.49 -14.83
N ARG A 934 -22.25 -40.89 -16.01
CA ARG A 934 -23.57 -40.60 -16.62
C ARG A 934 -23.98 -41.65 -17.63
N ALA A 935 -23.00 -42.40 -18.16
CA ALA A 935 -23.24 -43.52 -19.07
C ALA A 935 -23.53 -44.83 -18.31
N ALA A 936 -22.99 -44.97 -17.09
CA ALA A 936 -23.40 -45.95 -16.08
C ALA A 936 -24.64 -45.44 -15.33
#